data_AF-A0A8J1MFD0-F1
#
_entry.id   AF-A0A8J1MFD0-F1
#
_cell.length_a   1.000
_cell.length_b   1.000
_cell.length_c   1.000
_cell.angle_alpha   90.00
_cell.angle_beta   90.00
_cell.angle_gamma   90.00
#
_symmetry.space_group_name_H-M   'P 1'
#
loop_
_entity.id
_entity.type
_entity.pdbx_description
1 polymer ?
#
loop_
_entity_poly.entity_id
_entity_poly.type
_entity_poly.pdbx_seq_one_letter_code
_entity_poly.pdbx_strand_id
1 'polypeptide(L)'
;MMKGLFLCVFATFLLSAIEQAESNAYYDKILTHSRIRARQQGPNVCALQQVLGTKKKYFSTCKNWYQGAICGKKATILYECCPGYMKINGEAGCPAVAPIDNVYGTLGIVGATATQDYSDRSELRKEIEGVGSFTFFAPSNDAWQLLDSEVRDSLLSNVNIELLNALHYHMINKRMLTKDLKNGLSVTSMFNNQELVINHYPNGVVTVNCARIIHGNQIATNGVVHVIDRVVTAVGNTIEDFIDSEDELSSFREAGVAAEVLEQLGKSGHYTLFAPTNDAFEKLPKGVLDRIMGDKQAVKALVNYHILNTVQCSEAIMGGAALETLEGSSLQIGCDGDSLTVNGIKMVNRKDIVTTNGVIHLIDQVLIPDSAKQVLELAGSQQTTFTDLMAQMGLAASFRQDAEYTLLAPVNNAFSDQTLKMDQRLLKLILQNHILKTKFVLNELYNGQTLETWGGKILRVFVYRTAVCIENSCMLRGSKEGRNGAIHMFSELIKPAEKSLYDLLSLDKRFSIFLNLIEYAGLKELLLQPGAWTWFIPTNDAFKGLSEEELEILKRDKVALQNILLYHLAPEVFIGGGFEQGVTNILKSLQGSKIMVKAINNTLSVNGVVSKEPDVMTTNGVFHVIDKLLFPADVSLGNEQLMTILNKIIKYFTIKFSRGSKFSEIPLTKYIKRIIIGEPIVTTVTRIIEIKPEIRVVGGETITKVIRGDPSITKITKVIEGEPEFKLIKEGETRVTKVIQGEPTITKITRVIEGEPDFKLIKEGETRVTKVIQGGPEITYTRVSGGSETDEEMLKKLLEGEPQVKKVQTGRRTQVRRKMRRSHQQS
;
A
#
# COMPACT_ATOMS: atom_id res chain seq x y z
N MET A 1 37.89 -8.70 -12.70
CA MET A 1 36.88 -7.66 -12.98
C MET A 1 36.18 -7.79 -14.34
N MET A 2 36.85 -8.14 -15.44
CA MET A 2 36.20 -8.20 -16.78
C MET A 2 35.16 -9.32 -17.00
N LYS A 3 35.25 -10.47 -16.30
CA LYS A 3 34.28 -11.58 -16.49
C LYS A 3 32.90 -11.33 -15.84
N GLY A 4 32.84 -10.56 -14.76
CA GLY A 4 31.59 -10.20 -14.10
C GLY A 4 30.79 -9.15 -14.88
N LEU A 5 31.49 -8.21 -15.52
CA LEU A 5 30.87 -7.19 -16.38
C LEU A 5 30.23 -7.83 -17.63
N PHE A 6 30.88 -8.85 -18.21
CA PHE A 6 30.36 -9.55 -19.38
C PHE A 6 29.11 -10.37 -19.06
N LEU A 7 29.05 -11.03 -17.90
CA LEU A 7 27.85 -11.78 -17.49
C LEU A 7 26.66 -10.87 -17.18
N CYS A 8 26.88 -9.71 -16.54
CA CYS A 8 25.81 -8.75 -16.29
C CYS A 8 25.28 -8.14 -17.60
N VAL A 9 26.17 -7.75 -18.53
CA VAL A 9 25.76 -7.21 -19.83
C VAL A 9 25.03 -8.27 -20.67
N PHE A 10 25.49 -9.52 -20.65
CA PHE A 10 24.83 -10.62 -21.38
C PHE A 10 23.49 -11.01 -20.76
N ALA A 11 23.36 -10.97 -19.42
CA ALA A 11 22.10 -11.22 -18.73
C ALA A 11 21.08 -10.09 -18.97
N THR A 12 21.50 -8.82 -18.95
CA THR A 12 20.64 -7.70 -19.33
C THR A 12 20.25 -7.74 -20.80
N PHE A 13 21.16 -8.17 -21.69
CA PHE A 13 20.88 -8.33 -23.12
C PHE A 13 19.93 -9.52 -23.40
N LEU A 14 20.04 -10.61 -22.65
CA LEU A 14 19.10 -11.75 -22.71
C LEU A 14 17.73 -11.38 -22.13
N LEU A 15 17.66 -10.66 -21.02
CA LEU A 15 16.40 -10.17 -20.45
C LEU A 15 15.71 -9.16 -21.39
N SER A 16 16.46 -8.23 -21.98
CA SER A 16 15.91 -7.29 -22.97
C SER A 16 15.51 -7.99 -24.28
N ALA A 17 16.23 -9.04 -24.70
CA ALA A 17 15.89 -9.83 -25.88
C ALA A 17 14.68 -10.74 -25.65
N ILE A 18 14.47 -11.23 -24.43
CA ILE A 18 13.28 -12.01 -24.05
C ILE A 18 12.05 -11.10 -23.95
N GLU A 19 12.17 -9.90 -23.37
CA GLU A 19 11.11 -8.88 -23.38
C GLU A 19 10.76 -8.40 -24.80
N GLN A 20 11.77 -8.18 -25.66
CA GLN A 20 11.57 -7.82 -27.07
C GLN A 20 11.05 -8.96 -27.95
N ALA A 21 11.24 -10.23 -27.56
CA ALA A 21 10.67 -11.37 -28.26
C ALA A 21 9.19 -11.60 -27.87
N GLU A 22 8.82 -11.36 -26.60
CA GLU A 22 7.44 -11.46 -26.13
C GLU A 22 6.55 -10.30 -26.61
N SER A 23 7.11 -9.08 -26.80
CA SER A 23 6.34 -7.93 -27.31
C SER A 23 5.75 -8.17 -28.70
N ASN A 24 6.40 -9.00 -29.52
CA ASN A 24 6.04 -9.22 -30.93
C ASN A 24 4.75 -10.06 -31.12
N ALA A 25 4.12 -10.53 -30.04
CA ALA A 25 2.99 -11.47 -30.11
C ALA A 25 1.71 -11.00 -29.41
N TYR A 26 1.65 -9.82 -28.77
CA TYR A 26 0.46 -9.43 -27.99
C TYR A 26 -0.81 -9.33 -28.85
N TYR A 27 -0.74 -8.68 -30.01
CA TYR A 27 -1.88 -8.56 -30.92
C TYR A 27 -2.31 -9.94 -31.45
N ASP A 28 -1.38 -10.74 -31.95
CA ASP A 28 -1.67 -12.06 -32.53
C ASP A 28 -2.19 -13.05 -31.48
N LYS A 29 -1.69 -12.99 -30.25
CA LYS A 29 -2.17 -13.78 -29.11
C LYS A 29 -3.63 -13.44 -28.80
N ILE A 30 -3.97 -12.16 -28.75
CA ILE A 30 -5.35 -11.73 -28.46
C ILE A 30 -6.27 -12.09 -29.62
N LEU A 31 -5.83 -11.94 -30.87
CA LEU A 31 -6.60 -12.33 -32.05
C LEU A 31 -6.85 -13.85 -32.05
N THR A 32 -5.86 -14.66 -31.67
CA THR A 32 -6.00 -16.11 -31.53
C THR A 32 -7.04 -16.47 -30.47
N HIS A 33 -7.01 -15.81 -29.32
CA HIS A 33 -8.01 -16.01 -28.27
C HIS A 33 -9.41 -15.57 -28.73
N SER A 34 -9.52 -14.48 -29.49
CA SER A 34 -10.77 -14.01 -30.10
C SER A 34 -11.37 -15.05 -31.05
N ARG A 35 -10.54 -15.69 -31.89
CA ARG A 35 -10.97 -16.80 -32.78
C ARG A 35 -11.49 -17.99 -31.99
N ILE A 36 -10.79 -18.39 -30.93
CA ILE A 36 -11.20 -19.51 -30.07
C ILE A 36 -12.59 -19.25 -29.48
N ARG A 37 -12.86 -18.02 -29.01
CA ARG A 37 -14.17 -17.63 -28.45
C ARG A 37 -15.30 -17.64 -29.47
N ALA A 38 -14.98 -17.36 -30.73
CA ALA A 38 -15.95 -17.32 -31.83
C ALA A 38 -16.08 -18.64 -32.59
N ARG A 39 -15.37 -19.70 -32.21
CA ARG A 39 -15.30 -20.98 -32.96
C ARG A 39 -16.67 -21.59 -33.28
N GLN A 40 -17.67 -21.39 -32.41
CA GLN A 40 -19.04 -21.91 -32.62
C GLN A 40 -19.82 -21.14 -33.71
N GLN A 41 -19.40 -19.92 -34.05
CA GLN A 41 -20.05 -19.08 -35.06
C GLN A 41 -19.62 -19.42 -36.50
N GLY A 42 -18.62 -20.29 -36.65
CA GLY A 42 -18.08 -20.74 -37.94
C GLY A 42 -16.59 -20.43 -38.12
N PRO A 43 -16.00 -20.82 -39.27
CA PRO A 43 -14.59 -20.60 -39.57
C PRO A 43 -14.26 -19.10 -39.66
N ASN A 44 -13.06 -18.74 -39.20
CA ASN A 44 -12.47 -17.39 -39.30
C ASN A 44 -13.36 -16.25 -38.76
N VAL A 45 -14.26 -16.54 -37.82
CA VAL A 45 -14.99 -15.53 -37.05
C VAL A 45 -14.15 -15.12 -35.85
N CYS A 46 -14.19 -13.84 -35.52
CA CYS A 46 -13.55 -13.25 -34.35
C CYS A 46 -14.62 -12.67 -33.42
N ALA A 47 -14.40 -12.82 -32.12
CA ALA A 47 -15.25 -12.25 -31.09
C ALA A 47 -14.67 -10.91 -30.61
N LEU A 48 -15.47 -9.84 -30.70
CA LEU A 48 -15.12 -8.50 -30.25
C LEU A 48 -16.04 -8.08 -29.11
N GLN A 49 -15.57 -7.19 -28.24
CA GLN A 49 -16.41 -6.51 -27.27
C GLN A 49 -16.69 -5.10 -27.76
N GLN A 50 -17.97 -4.75 -27.87
CA GLN A 50 -18.42 -3.40 -28.15
C GLN A 50 -18.91 -2.75 -26.85
N VAL A 51 -18.41 -1.56 -26.55
CA VAL A 51 -18.82 -0.83 -25.35
C VAL A 51 -20.23 -0.28 -25.53
N LEU A 52 -21.13 -0.56 -24.59
CA LEU A 52 -22.54 -0.18 -24.71
C LEU A 52 -22.68 1.34 -24.70
N GLY A 53 -23.40 1.86 -25.69
CA GLY A 53 -23.57 3.30 -25.91
C GLY A 53 -22.49 3.95 -26.77
N THR A 54 -21.49 3.19 -27.24
CA THR A 54 -20.47 3.69 -28.16
C THR A 54 -20.30 2.78 -29.39
N LYS A 55 -19.59 3.28 -30.41
CA LYS A 55 -19.17 2.48 -31.58
C LYS A 55 -17.82 1.76 -31.36
N LYS A 56 -17.20 1.92 -30.19
CA LYS A 56 -15.85 1.39 -29.94
C LYS A 56 -15.88 -0.13 -29.76
N LYS A 57 -15.06 -0.80 -30.55
CA LYS A 57 -14.90 -2.26 -30.58
C LYS A 57 -13.48 -2.63 -30.21
N TYR A 58 -13.33 -3.67 -29.40
CA TYR A 58 -12.04 -4.14 -28.92
C TYR A 58 -11.88 -5.65 -29.07
N PHE A 59 -10.70 -6.06 -29.53
CA PHE A 59 -10.18 -7.39 -29.26
C PHE A 59 -9.64 -7.38 -27.83
N SER A 60 -10.37 -7.97 -26.89
CA SER A 60 -10.03 -7.85 -25.47
C SER A 60 -9.29 -9.06 -24.92
N THR A 61 -8.41 -8.80 -23.94
CA THR A 61 -7.72 -9.84 -23.16
C THR A 61 -8.73 -10.74 -22.42
N CYS A 62 -8.31 -11.93 -21.97
CA CYS A 62 -9.18 -12.79 -21.15
C CYS A 62 -9.69 -12.07 -19.88
N LYS A 63 -8.83 -11.29 -19.22
CA LYS A 63 -9.19 -10.53 -18.02
C LYS A 63 -10.38 -9.59 -18.31
N ASN A 64 -10.27 -8.75 -19.34
CA ASN A 64 -11.32 -7.79 -19.69
C ASN A 64 -12.57 -8.50 -20.26
N TRP A 65 -12.38 -9.60 -20.98
CA TRP A 65 -13.48 -10.41 -21.52
C TRP A 65 -14.41 -10.92 -20.42
N TYR A 66 -13.85 -11.56 -19.40
CA TYR A 66 -14.63 -12.12 -18.28
C TYR A 66 -15.20 -11.05 -17.34
N GLN A 67 -14.61 -9.86 -17.29
CA GLN A 67 -15.20 -8.72 -16.56
C GLN A 67 -16.52 -8.26 -17.18
N GLY A 68 -16.75 -8.48 -18.48
CA GLY A 68 -17.98 -8.07 -19.16
C GLY A 68 -18.18 -6.55 -19.26
N ALA A 69 -17.14 -5.78 -18.94
CA ALA A 69 -17.14 -4.33 -18.97
C ALA A 69 -15.78 -3.79 -19.45
N ILE A 70 -15.80 -2.66 -20.13
CA ILE A 70 -14.62 -1.90 -20.58
C ILE A 70 -14.85 -0.46 -20.15
N CYS A 71 -13.86 0.17 -19.51
CA CYS A 71 -13.99 1.53 -18.98
C CYS A 71 -15.26 1.74 -18.15
N GLY A 72 -15.56 0.82 -17.22
CA GLY A 72 -16.73 0.90 -16.34
C GLY A 72 -18.10 0.74 -17.02
N LYS A 73 -18.16 0.60 -18.36
CA LYS A 73 -19.40 0.38 -19.11
C LYS A 73 -19.52 -1.08 -19.51
N LYS A 74 -20.75 -1.62 -19.46
CA LYS A 74 -21.03 -2.98 -19.96
C LYS A 74 -20.62 -3.10 -21.42
N ALA A 75 -20.06 -4.24 -21.80
CA ALA A 75 -19.71 -4.53 -23.17
C ALA A 75 -20.55 -5.69 -23.72
N THR A 76 -21.08 -5.52 -24.93
CA THR A 76 -21.78 -6.58 -25.66
C THR A 76 -20.81 -7.33 -26.55
N ILE A 77 -21.02 -8.64 -26.70
CA ILE A 77 -20.20 -9.47 -27.58
C ILE A 77 -20.73 -9.33 -29.02
N LEU A 78 -19.82 -9.04 -29.94
CA LEU A 78 -20.07 -8.98 -31.38
C LEU A 78 -19.21 -10.02 -32.10
N TYR A 79 -19.77 -10.62 -33.15
CA TYR A 79 -19.08 -11.60 -33.98
C TYR A 79 -18.92 -11.07 -35.40
N GLU A 80 -17.68 -10.87 -35.81
CA GLU A 80 -17.32 -10.35 -37.14
C GLU A 80 -16.28 -11.25 -37.78
N CYS A 81 -16.07 -11.12 -39.09
CA CYS A 81 -14.97 -11.81 -39.73
C CYS A 81 -13.64 -11.32 -39.17
N CYS A 82 -12.73 -12.26 -38.91
CA CYS A 82 -11.37 -11.89 -38.57
C CYS A 82 -10.73 -11.09 -39.72
N PRO A 83 -9.73 -10.23 -39.43
CA PRO A 83 -9.00 -9.51 -40.48
C PRO A 83 -8.52 -10.46 -41.59
N GLY A 84 -8.78 -10.09 -42.85
CA GLY A 84 -8.47 -10.88 -44.05
C GLY A 84 -9.55 -11.88 -44.51
N TYR A 85 -10.69 -12.00 -43.83
CA TYR A 85 -11.75 -12.96 -44.18
C TYR A 85 -13.10 -12.28 -44.43
N MET A 86 -13.96 -12.93 -45.22
CA MET A 86 -15.29 -12.44 -45.58
C MET A 86 -16.35 -13.54 -45.52
N LYS A 87 -17.63 -13.13 -45.41
CA LYS A 87 -18.78 -14.03 -45.43
C LYS A 87 -19.12 -14.43 -46.87
N ILE A 88 -19.58 -15.66 -47.06
CA ILE A 88 -20.27 -16.11 -48.28
C ILE A 88 -21.75 -16.28 -47.94
N ASN A 89 -22.63 -15.80 -48.82
CA ASN A 89 -24.07 -15.94 -48.63
C ASN A 89 -24.47 -17.43 -48.57
N GLY A 90 -25.15 -17.83 -47.50
CA GLY A 90 -25.60 -19.22 -47.30
C GLY A 90 -24.60 -20.13 -46.56
N GLU A 91 -23.38 -19.66 -46.27
CA GLU A 91 -22.39 -20.41 -45.49
C GLU A 91 -22.21 -19.83 -44.08
N ALA A 92 -21.89 -20.69 -43.11
CA ALA A 92 -21.65 -20.28 -41.73
C ALA A 92 -20.26 -19.63 -41.57
N GLY A 93 -20.18 -18.60 -40.72
CA GLY A 93 -18.93 -17.90 -40.41
C GLY A 93 -18.37 -17.07 -41.56
N CYS A 94 -17.05 -17.11 -41.73
CA CYS A 94 -16.29 -16.35 -42.73
C CYS A 94 -15.36 -17.29 -43.51
N PRO A 95 -15.92 -18.13 -44.40
CA PRO A 95 -15.19 -19.20 -45.07
C PRO A 95 -14.25 -18.69 -46.18
N ALA A 96 -14.49 -17.49 -46.71
CA ALA A 96 -13.66 -16.90 -47.76
C ALA A 96 -12.56 -15.99 -47.21
N VAL A 97 -11.45 -15.95 -47.93
CA VAL A 97 -10.41 -14.93 -47.76
C VAL A 97 -10.82 -13.72 -48.59
N ALA A 98 -10.66 -12.51 -48.05
CA ALA A 98 -10.89 -11.29 -48.82
C ALA A 98 -9.94 -11.28 -50.04
N PRO A 99 -10.43 -10.90 -51.24
CA PRO A 99 -9.56 -10.81 -52.41
C PRO A 99 -8.43 -9.83 -52.11
N ILE A 100 -7.20 -10.17 -52.52
CA ILE A 100 -6.09 -9.24 -52.48
C ILE A 100 -6.20 -8.31 -53.68
N ASP A 101 -6.15 -7.02 -53.42
CA ASP A 101 -6.07 -5.96 -54.43
C ASP A 101 -4.84 -5.09 -54.13
N ASN A 102 -4.55 -4.10 -54.97
CA ASN A 102 -3.59 -3.06 -54.61
C ASN A 102 -4.07 -2.27 -53.37
N VAL A 103 -3.21 -1.42 -52.82
CA VAL A 103 -3.51 -0.66 -51.59
C VAL A 103 -4.78 0.19 -51.77
N TYR A 104 -4.98 0.83 -52.92
CA TYR A 104 -6.19 1.62 -53.20
C TYR A 104 -7.48 0.77 -53.18
N GLY A 105 -7.50 -0.36 -53.87
CA GLY A 105 -8.65 -1.27 -53.87
C GLY A 105 -8.92 -1.84 -52.48
N THR A 106 -7.86 -2.14 -51.73
CA THR A 106 -7.94 -2.65 -50.36
C THR A 106 -8.61 -1.65 -49.41
N LEU A 107 -8.47 -0.34 -49.60
CA LEU A 107 -9.19 0.68 -48.83
C LEU A 107 -10.72 0.48 -48.89
N GLY A 108 -11.24 0.16 -50.07
CA GLY A 108 -12.66 -0.15 -50.27
C GLY A 108 -13.08 -1.45 -49.60
N ILE A 109 -12.24 -2.49 -49.68
CA ILE A 109 -12.48 -3.81 -49.05
C ILE A 109 -12.61 -3.68 -47.54
N VAL A 110 -11.80 -2.82 -46.91
CA VAL A 110 -11.80 -2.61 -45.46
C VAL A 110 -12.81 -1.55 -45.00
N GLY A 111 -13.59 -0.98 -45.93
CA GLY A 111 -14.62 0.01 -45.65
C GLY A 111 -14.10 1.42 -45.35
N ALA A 112 -12.82 1.72 -45.62
CA ALA A 112 -12.23 3.05 -45.49
C ALA A 112 -12.52 3.91 -46.74
N THR A 113 -13.79 3.99 -47.13
CA THR A 113 -14.23 4.60 -48.39
C THR A 113 -13.96 6.09 -48.48
N ALA A 114 -13.98 6.82 -47.36
CA ALA A 114 -13.61 8.24 -47.33
C ALA A 114 -12.12 8.42 -47.67
N THR A 115 -11.24 7.64 -47.04
CA THR A 115 -9.80 7.63 -47.36
C THR A 115 -9.54 7.20 -48.80
N GLN A 116 -10.32 6.26 -49.33
CA GLN A 116 -10.25 5.85 -50.74
C GLN A 116 -10.59 7.02 -51.68
N ASP A 117 -11.74 7.67 -51.49
CA ASP A 117 -12.17 8.84 -52.27
C ASP A 117 -11.16 10.00 -52.18
N TYR A 118 -10.63 10.28 -50.99
CA TYR A 118 -9.60 11.29 -50.80
C TYR A 118 -8.26 10.93 -51.48
N SER A 119 -7.91 9.65 -51.56
CA SER A 119 -6.74 9.19 -52.32
C SER A 119 -6.92 9.35 -53.83
N ASP A 120 -8.15 9.22 -54.34
CA ASP A 120 -8.48 9.48 -55.75
C ASP A 120 -8.39 10.98 -56.07
N ARG A 121 -8.99 11.82 -55.23
CA ARG A 121 -9.04 13.28 -55.40
C ARG A 121 -7.69 13.99 -55.27
N SER A 122 -6.75 13.43 -54.52
CA SER A 122 -5.41 13.98 -54.29
C SER A 122 -4.36 13.48 -55.29
N GLU A 123 -4.78 12.72 -56.31
CA GLU A 123 -3.91 12.02 -57.27
C GLU A 123 -3.02 10.91 -56.68
N LEU A 124 -3.09 10.64 -55.37
CA LEU A 124 -2.34 9.57 -54.69
C LEU A 124 -2.65 8.18 -55.27
N ARG A 125 -3.87 7.97 -55.76
CA ARG A 125 -4.33 6.69 -56.32
C ARG A 125 -3.34 6.06 -57.31
N LYS A 126 -2.79 6.85 -58.24
CA LYS A 126 -1.87 6.35 -59.28
C LYS A 126 -0.62 5.71 -58.66
N GLU A 127 -0.13 6.25 -57.55
CA GLU A 127 1.02 5.75 -56.81
C GLU A 127 0.68 4.43 -56.09
N ILE A 128 -0.42 4.40 -55.36
CA ILE A 128 -0.82 3.25 -54.53
C ILE A 128 -1.52 2.12 -55.30
N GLU A 129 -1.86 2.31 -56.58
CA GLU A 129 -2.17 1.24 -57.54
C GLU A 129 -0.91 0.70 -58.24
N GLY A 130 0.17 1.49 -58.27
CA GLY A 130 1.41 1.22 -58.98
C GLY A 130 2.38 0.28 -58.27
N VAL A 131 3.61 0.22 -58.78
CA VAL A 131 4.68 -0.61 -58.22
C VAL A 131 5.22 0.00 -56.93
N GLY A 132 5.44 -0.84 -55.92
CA GLY A 132 5.94 -0.40 -54.62
C GLY A 132 5.59 -1.38 -53.51
N SER A 133 5.97 -1.01 -52.29
CA SER A 133 5.63 -1.73 -51.06
C SER A 133 5.24 -0.70 -50.01
N PHE A 134 3.95 -0.58 -49.73
CA PHE A 134 3.44 0.49 -48.87
C PHE A 134 2.82 -0.06 -47.58
N THR A 135 2.87 0.71 -46.51
CA THR A 135 1.94 0.60 -45.39
C THR A 135 1.07 1.84 -45.38
N PHE A 136 -0.25 1.67 -45.37
CA PHE A 136 -1.20 2.78 -45.26
C PHE A 136 -1.99 2.67 -43.96
N PHE A 137 -1.78 3.59 -43.03
CA PHE A 137 -2.62 3.77 -41.85
C PHE A 137 -3.88 4.56 -42.23
N ALA A 138 -4.86 3.88 -42.84
CA ALA A 138 -6.05 4.52 -43.38
C ALA A 138 -7.02 4.97 -42.27
N PRO A 139 -7.34 6.26 -42.12
CA PRO A 139 -8.39 6.68 -41.20
C PRO A 139 -9.74 6.08 -41.62
N SER A 140 -10.52 5.66 -40.62
CA SER A 140 -11.89 5.18 -40.86
C SER A 140 -12.82 6.33 -41.31
N ASN A 141 -13.99 5.99 -41.84
CA ASN A 141 -15.00 6.99 -42.19
C ASN A 141 -15.43 7.83 -40.97
N ASP A 142 -15.59 7.18 -39.81
CA ASP A 142 -15.90 7.86 -38.55
C ASP A 142 -14.75 8.79 -38.13
N ALA A 143 -13.48 8.44 -38.38
CA ALA A 143 -12.33 9.29 -38.08
C ALA A 143 -12.35 10.61 -38.86
N TRP A 144 -12.68 10.58 -40.15
CA TRP A 144 -12.84 11.78 -40.98
C TRP A 144 -14.06 12.63 -40.60
N GLN A 145 -15.10 12.01 -40.04
CA GLN A 145 -16.26 12.73 -39.53
C GLN A 145 -16.00 13.42 -38.19
N LEU A 146 -15.12 12.84 -37.37
CA LEU A 146 -14.71 13.39 -36.07
C LEU A 146 -13.62 14.45 -36.18
N LEU A 147 -12.97 14.59 -37.35
CA LEU A 147 -12.02 15.66 -37.60
C LEU A 147 -12.74 17.01 -37.55
N ASP A 148 -12.09 18.01 -36.95
CA ASP A 148 -12.60 19.38 -36.89
C ASP A 148 -13.01 19.86 -38.29
N SER A 149 -14.16 20.54 -38.38
CA SER A 149 -14.73 20.91 -39.68
C SER A 149 -13.85 21.91 -40.42
N GLU A 150 -13.20 22.84 -39.73
CA GLU A 150 -12.33 23.83 -40.36
C GLU A 150 -11.06 23.17 -40.89
N VAL A 151 -10.46 22.27 -40.10
CA VAL A 151 -9.30 21.47 -40.54
C VAL A 151 -9.66 20.60 -41.73
N ARG A 152 -10.81 19.92 -41.69
CA ARG A 152 -11.26 19.06 -42.78
C ARG A 152 -11.52 19.88 -44.05
N ASP A 153 -12.20 21.01 -43.94
CA ASP A 153 -12.53 21.85 -45.09
C ASP A 153 -11.27 22.47 -45.70
N SER A 154 -10.28 22.83 -44.87
CA SER A 154 -8.95 23.25 -45.33
C SER A 154 -8.27 22.18 -46.18
N LEU A 155 -8.21 20.93 -45.69
CA LEU A 155 -7.65 19.79 -46.46
C LEU A 155 -8.39 19.59 -47.79
N LEU A 156 -9.73 19.64 -47.78
CA LEU A 156 -10.54 19.40 -48.97
C LEU A 156 -10.55 20.57 -49.96
N SER A 157 -10.22 21.78 -49.52
CA SER A 157 -10.09 22.95 -50.39
C SER A 157 -8.82 22.91 -51.25
N ASN A 158 -7.77 22.22 -50.78
CA ASN A 158 -6.49 22.09 -51.47
C ASN A 158 -6.06 20.62 -51.59
N VAL A 159 -6.76 19.89 -52.44
CA VAL A 159 -6.59 18.43 -52.57
C VAL A 159 -5.22 18.00 -53.12
N ASN A 160 -4.59 18.84 -53.94
CA ASN A 160 -3.32 18.49 -54.60
C ASN A 160 -2.09 18.67 -53.71
N ILE A 161 -2.22 19.45 -52.63
CA ILE A 161 -1.10 19.76 -51.73
C ILE A 161 -1.45 19.29 -50.33
N GLU A 162 -2.42 19.93 -49.67
CA GLU A 162 -2.72 19.67 -48.25
C GLU A 162 -3.26 18.26 -48.02
N LEU A 163 -4.25 17.84 -48.82
CA LEU A 163 -4.80 16.49 -48.69
C LEU A 163 -3.78 15.41 -49.07
N LEU A 164 -3.03 15.62 -50.17
CA LEU A 164 -1.98 14.70 -50.60
C LEU A 164 -0.92 14.53 -49.51
N ASN A 165 -0.40 15.63 -48.98
CA ASN A 165 0.59 15.66 -47.90
C ASN A 165 0.07 14.96 -46.64
N ALA A 166 -1.18 15.25 -46.25
CA ALA A 166 -1.81 14.60 -45.11
C ALA A 166 -1.91 13.08 -45.33
N LEU A 167 -2.29 12.61 -46.51
CA LEU A 167 -2.37 11.17 -46.80
C LEU A 167 -0.99 10.52 -46.87
N HIS A 168 0.02 11.16 -47.46
CA HIS A 168 1.40 10.67 -47.44
C HIS A 168 1.97 10.58 -46.01
N TYR A 169 1.54 11.46 -45.11
CA TYR A 169 1.91 11.36 -43.69
C TYR A 169 1.35 10.09 -43.04
N HIS A 170 0.22 9.57 -43.51
CA HIS A 170 -0.35 8.30 -43.06
C HIS A 170 0.31 7.06 -43.70
N MET A 171 1.33 7.25 -44.53
CA MET A 171 1.95 6.18 -45.33
C MET A 171 3.42 5.97 -45.00
N ILE A 172 3.87 4.73 -45.17
CA ILE A 172 5.29 4.34 -45.11
C ILE A 172 5.63 3.62 -46.42
N ASN A 173 6.83 3.88 -46.96
CA ASN A 173 7.36 3.27 -48.18
C ASN A 173 7.92 1.83 -48.00
N LYS A 174 7.39 1.09 -47.01
CA LYS A 174 7.65 -0.34 -46.83
C LYS A 174 6.43 -1.01 -46.19
N ARG A 175 6.19 -2.27 -46.52
CA ARG A 175 5.20 -3.10 -45.82
C ARG A 175 5.62 -3.40 -44.38
N MET A 176 4.76 -3.06 -43.43
CA MET A 176 4.91 -3.31 -41.99
C MET A 176 3.62 -3.89 -41.42
N LEU A 177 3.68 -5.11 -40.88
CA LEU A 177 2.56 -5.75 -40.19
C LEU A 177 2.53 -5.33 -38.72
N THR A 178 1.43 -5.58 -38.00
CA THR A 178 1.31 -5.23 -36.57
C THR A 178 2.42 -5.85 -35.69
N LYS A 179 2.97 -7.00 -36.08
CA LYS A 179 4.13 -7.61 -35.41
C LYS A 179 5.45 -6.84 -35.59
N ASP A 180 5.53 -6.02 -36.64
CA ASP A 180 6.68 -5.16 -36.95
C ASP A 180 6.52 -3.77 -36.28
N LEU A 181 5.30 -3.43 -35.84
CA LEU A 181 4.91 -2.19 -35.18
C LEU A 181 5.20 -2.26 -33.66
N LYS A 182 6.48 -2.29 -33.32
CA LYS A 182 6.94 -2.43 -31.92
C LYS A 182 6.63 -1.19 -31.08
N ASN A 183 6.56 -1.40 -29.76
CA ASN A 183 6.37 -0.31 -28.81
C ASN A 183 7.53 0.70 -28.83
N GLY A 184 7.22 2.00 -28.87
CA GLY A 184 8.21 3.09 -28.91
C GLY A 184 8.90 3.27 -30.26
N LEU A 185 8.42 2.62 -31.33
CA LEU A 185 9.06 2.71 -32.64
C LEU A 185 8.70 4.04 -33.34
N SER A 186 9.68 4.86 -33.67
CA SER A 186 9.54 5.95 -34.65
C SER A 186 9.78 5.41 -36.07
N VAL A 187 8.86 5.71 -36.99
CA VAL A 187 9.00 5.36 -38.42
C VAL A 187 8.81 6.59 -39.29
N THR A 188 9.70 6.76 -40.26
CA THR A 188 9.61 7.83 -41.27
C THR A 188 8.40 7.62 -42.18
N SER A 189 7.51 8.61 -42.25
CA SER A 189 6.40 8.66 -43.19
C SER A 189 6.86 9.03 -44.60
N MET A 190 5.96 8.93 -45.58
CA MET A 190 6.21 9.37 -46.96
C MET A 190 6.08 10.89 -47.14
N PHE A 191 5.72 11.63 -46.09
CA PHE A 191 5.62 13.09 -46.14
C PHE A 191 6.80 13.75 -45.41
N ASN A 192 7.66 14.45 -46.17
CA ASN A 192 8.77 15.28 -45.66
C ASN A 192 9.65 14.63 -44.57
N ASN A 193 9.80 13.30 -44.62
CA ASN A 193 10.48 12.49 -43.60
C ASN A 193 9.97 12.69 -42.16
N GLN A 194 8.73 13.16 -41.98
CA GLN A 194 8.16 13.31 -40.64
C GLN A 194 7.93 11.94 -40.01
N GLU A 195 8.11 11.85 -38.69
CA GLU A 195 7.99 10.59 -37.96
C GLU A 195 6.54 10.27 -37.57
N LEU A 196 6.22 8.98 -37.61
CA LEU A 196 5.06 8.36 -37.00
C LEU A 196 5.51 7.59 -35.76
N VAL A 197 4.88 7.87 -34.62
CA VAL A 197 5.19 7.26 -33.32
C VAL A 197 4.28 6.06 -33.10
N ILE A 198 4.87 4.87 -32.99
CA ILE A 198 4.16 3.60 -32.84
C ILE A 198 4.27 3.11 -31.40
N ASN A 199 3.15 2.71 -30.81
CA ASN A 199 3.11 2.08 -29.50
C ASN A 199 2.31 0.77 -29.54
N HIS A 200 2.80 -0.25 -28.82
CA HIS A 200 2.19 -1.57 -28.76
C HIS A 200 2.09 -2.02 -27.31
N TYR A 201 0.86 -2.14 -26.83
CA TYR A 201 0.57 -2.35 -25.43
C TYR A 201 0.37 -3.83 -25.10
N PRO A 202 0.60 -4.27 -23.83
CA PRO A 202 0.42 -5.66 -23.41
C PRO A 202 -1.01 -6.20 -23.56
N ASN A 203 -1.99 -5.30 -23.64
CA ASN A 203 -3.39 -5.63 -23.95
C ASN A 203 -3.67 -5.76 -25.45
N GLY A 204 -2.61 -5.80 -26.28
CA GLY A 204 -2.61 -5.97 -27.73
C GLY A 204 -3.14 -4.77 -28.52
N VAL A 205 -3.49 -3.66 -27.87
CA VAL A 205 -3.76 -2.41 -28.58
C VAL A 205 -2.48 -1.94 -29.27
N VAL A 206 -2.60 -1.53 -30.53
CA VAL A 206 -1.52 -0.89 -31.30
C VAL A 206 -1.99 0.49 -31.70
N THR A 207 -1.14 1.50 -31.51
CA THR A 207 -1.47 2.89 -31.86
C THR A 207 -0.38 3.52 -32.74
N VAL A 208 -0.80 4.38 -33.65
CA VAL A 208 0.06 5.25 -34.48
C VAL A 208 -0.30 6.69 -34.14
N ASN A 209 0.62 7.48 -33.60
CA ASN A 209 0.36 8.81 -33.03
C ASN A 209 -0.88 8.80 -32.12
N CYS A 210 -0.97 7.81 -31.23
CA CYS A 210 -2.13 7.55 -30.36
C CYS A 210 -3.48 7.28 -31.06
N ALA A 211 -3.55 7.23 -32.39
CA ALA A 211 -4.69 6.68 -33.13
C ALA A 211 -4.62 5.15 -33.10
N ARG A 212 -5.67 4.49 -32.62
CA ARG A 212 -5.71 3.04 -32.45
C ARG A 212 -5.99 2.35 -33.78
N ILE A 213 -5.24 1.29 -34.06
CA ILE A 213 -5.53 0.38 -35.17
C ILE A 213 -6.79 -0.43 -34.81
N ILE A 214 -7.88 -0.22 -35.56
CA ILE A 214 -9.15 -0.95 -35.44
C ILE A 214 -9.05 -2.28 -36.17
N HIS A 215 -8.58 -2.25 -37.42
CA HIS A 215 -8.42 -3.41 -38.28
C HIS A 215 -7.01 -3.42 -38.86
N GLY A 216 -6.13 -4.26 -38.32
CA GLY A 216 -4.76 -4.41 -38.79
C GLY A 216 -4.57 -5.53 -39.81
N ASN A 217 -3.44 -5.49 -40.51
CA ASN A 217 -2.91 -6.54 -41.38
C ASN A 217 -3.76 -6.88 -42.62
N GLN A 218 -4.36 -5.89 -43.27
CA GLN A 218 -5.11 -6.10 -44.51
C GLN A 218 -4.14 -6.10 -45.69
N ILE A 219 -3.78 -7.30 -46.16
CA ILE A 219 -2.71 -7.49 -47.13
C ILE A 219 -3.17 -7.03 -48.53
N ALA A 220 -2.36 -6.18 -49.15
CA ALA A 220 -2.51 -5.75 -50.52
C ALA A 220 -1.40 -6.35 -51.41
N THR A 221 -1.59 -6.35 -52.74
CA THR A 221 -0.60 -6.85 -53.72
C THR A 221 0.71 -6.06 -53.67
N ASN A 222 0.64 -4.76 -53.38
CA ASN A 222 1.76 -3.83 -53.27
C ASN A 222 1.89 -3.21 -51.86
N GLY A 223 1.36 -3.86 -50.80
CA GLY A 223 1.47 -3.31 -49.45
C GLY A 223 0.60 -3.95 -48.37
N VAL A 224 0.23 -3.13 -47.38
CA VAL A 224 -0.69 -3.47 -46.29
C VAL A 224 -1.47 -2.23 -45.86
N VAL A 225 -2.75 -2.41 -45.53
CA VAL A 225 -3.61 -1.39 -44.95
C VAL A 225 -3.90 -1.71 -43.49
N HIS A 226 -3.83 -0.69 -42.63
CA HIS A 226 -4.28 -0.72 -41.24
C HIS A 226 -5.32 0.38 -41.05
N VAL A 227 -6.55 0.03 -40.68
CA VAL A 227 -7.59 1.03 -40.43
C VAL A 227 -7.41 1.63 -39.03
N ILE A 228 -7.31 2.95 -38.93
CA ILE A 228 -7.13 3.68 -37.67
C ILE A 228 -8.37 4.51 -37.28
N ASP A 229 -8.53 4.77 -35.99
CA ASP A 229 -9.72 5.44 -35.43
C ASP A 229 -9.67 6.98 -35.42
N ARG A 230 -8.56 7.57 -35.88
CA ARG A 230 -8.38 9.03 -35.98
C ARG A 230 -7.53 9.37 -37.20
N VAL A 231 -7.75 10.55 -37.77
CA VAL A 231 -6.79 11.16 -38.72
C VAL A 231 -5.57 11.59 -37.91
N VAL A 232 -4.38 11.09 -38.24
CA VAL A 232 -3.15 11.49 -37.57
C VAL A 232 -2.63 12.79 -38.16
N THR A 233 -2.19 13.68 -37.28
CA THR A 233 -1.51 14.92 -37.65
C THR A 233 -0.02 14.77 -37.37
N ALA A 234 0.79 15.60 -38.02
CA ALA A 234 2.21 15.73 -37.68
C ALA A 234 2.37 15.87 -36.17
N VAL A 235 3.28 15.09 -35.59
CA VAL A 235 3.57 15.20 -34.16
C VAL A 235 4.10 16.60 -33.87
N GLY A 236 3.70 17.16 -32.73
CA GLY A 236 4.34 18.38 -32.23
C GLY A 236 5.82 18.13 -31.96
N ASN A 237 6.54 19.19 -31.60
CA ASN A 237 7.92 19.08 -31.13
C ASN A 237 7.98 18.31 -29.79
N THR A 238 8.93 18.61 -28.92
CA THR A 238 9.05 17.92 -27.63
C THR A 238 7.96 18.35 -26.64
N ILE A 239 7.83 17.63 -25.52
CA ILE A 239 6.95 18.05 -24.42
C ILE A 239 7.33 19.44 -23.90
N GLU A 240 8.61 19.75 -23.78
CA GLU A 240 9.10 21.08 -23.38
C GLU A 240 8.60 22.17 -24.36
N ASP A 241 8.79 21.97 -25.66
CA ASP A 241 8.35 22.94 -26.68
C ASP A 241 6.83 23.18 -26.65
N PHE A 242 6.05 22.13 -26.36
CA PHE A 242 4.60 22.26 -26.21
C PHE A 242 4.24 23.08 -24.96
N ILE A 243 4.89 22.82 -23.83
CA ILE A 243 4.68 23.60 -22.60
C ILE A 243 5.05 25.07 -22.81
N ASP A 244 6.11 25.36 -23.56
CA ASP A 244 6.57 26.71 -23.85
C ASP A 244 5.64 27.50 -24.78
N SER A 245 4.85 26.82 -25.61
CA SER A 245 3.97 27.44 -26.61
C SER A 245 2.49 27.49 -26.21
N GLU A 246 2.09 26.75 -25.17
CA GLU A 246 0.70 26.66 -24.71
C GLU A 246 0.45 27.60 -23.52
N ASP A 247 -0.30 28.68 -23.76
CA ASP A 247 -0.59 29.73 -22.76
C ASP A 247 -1.29 29.17 -21.50
N GLU A 248 -2.15 28.16 -21.68
CA GLU A 248 -2.86 27.46 -20.59
C GLU A 248 -1.94 26.69 -19.63
N LEU A 249 -0.66 26.50 -19.97
CA LEU A 249 0.33 25.76 -19.17
C LEU A 249 1.40 26.65 -18.52
N SER A 250 1.25 27.97 -18.57
CA SER A 250 2.24 28.92 -17.99
C SER A 250 2.55 28.65 -16.51
N SER A 251 1.56 28.30 -15.67
CA SER A 251 1.80 27.94 -14.26
C SER A 251 2.61 26.64 -14.11
N PHE A 252 2.33 25.63 -14.94
CA PHE A 252 3.10 24.38 -14.93
C PHE A 252 4.53 24.59 -15.43
N ARG A 253 4.71 25.45 -16.44
CA ARG A 253 6.02 25.85 -16.95
C ARG A 253 6.88 26.46 -15.84
N GLU A 254 6.34 27.41 -15.08
CA GLU A 254 7.04 28.02 -13.94
C GLU A 254 7.45 26.97 -12.90
N ALA A 255 6.54 26.04 -12.55
CA ALA A 255 6.87 24.92 -11.66
C ALA A 255 7.96 24.00 -12.23
N GLY A 256 7.90 23.69 -13.53
CA GLY A 256 8.90 22.87 -14.24
C GLY A 256 10.30 23.49 -14.25
N VAL A 257 10.38 24.82 -14.41
CA VAL A 257 11.63 25.59 -14.30
C VAL A 257 12.15 25.55 -12.86
N ALA A 258 11.32 25.85 -11.86
CA ALA A 258 11.70 25.82 -10.45
C ALA A 258 12.15 24.41 -9.98
N ALA A 259 11.55 23.36 -10.54
CA ALA A 259 11.90 21.97 -10.28
C ALA A 259 13.19 21.50 -10.99
N GLU A 260 13.70 22.26 -11.96
CA GLU A 260 14.80 21.86 -12.85
C GLU A 260 14.47 20.56 -13.62
N VAL A 261 13.22 20.38 -14.04
CA VAL A 261 12.74 19.19 -14.77
C VAL A 261 12.39 19.50 -16.23
N LEU A 262 12.12 20.77 -16.57
CA LEU A 262 11.65 21.14 -17.91
C LEU A 262 12.63 20.73 -19.03
N GLU A 263 13.93 20.96 -18.86
CA GLU A 263 14.98 20.57 -19.83
C GLU A 263 15.03 19.03 -20.05
N GLN A 264 14.63 18.22 -19.06
CA GLN A 264 14.52 16.78 -19.24
C GLN A 264 13.38 16.42 -20.20
N LEU A 265 12.30 17.20 -20.19
CA LEU A 265 11.14 17.03 -21.07
C LEU A 265 11.38 17.52 -22.50
N GLY A 266 12.53 18.15 -22.80
CA GLY A 266 13.00 18.41 -24.17
C GLY A 266 13.92 17.32 -24.73
N LYS A 267 14.37 16.38 -23.90
CA LYS A 267 15.28 15.31 -24.32
C LYS A 267 14.52 14.13 -24.92
N SER A 268 15.21 13.34 -25.75
CA SER A 268 14.66 12.09 -26.29
C SER A 268 14.21 11.17 -25.15
N GLY A 269 13.01 10.62 -25.25
CA GLY A 269 12.41 9.79 -24.21
C GLY A 269 11.02 9.31 -24.59
N HIS A 270 10.36 8.66 -23.64
CA HIS A 270 9.01 8.11 -23.80
C HIS A 270 8.17 8.46 -22.57
N TYR A 271 7.67 9.69 -22.54
CA TYR A 271 6.95 10.22 -21.39
C TYR A 271 5.44 10.23 -21.59
N THR A 272 4.71 10.16 -20.48
CA THR A 272 3.33 10.66 -20.41
C THR A 272 3.29 11.79 -19.41
N LEU A 273 2.90 12.98 -19.85
CA LEU A 273 2.68 14.12 -18.98
C LEU A 273 1.17 14.33 -18.78
N PHE A 274 0.73 14.29 -17.53
CA PHE A 274 -0.58 14.82 -17.15
C PHE A 274 -0.41 16.30 -16.82
N ALA A 275 -0.59 17.21 -17.78
CA ALA A 275 -0.27 18.62 -17.65
C ALA A 275 -1.43 19.39 -16.98
N PRO A 276 -1.29 19.89 -15.74
CA PRO A 276 -2.31 20.72 -15.11
C PRO A 276 -2.39 22.10 -15.78
N THR A 277 -3.60 22.52 -16.14
CA THR A 277 -3.85 23.87 -16.69
C THR A 277 -3.72 24.95 -15.63
N ASN A 278 -3.63 26.22 -16.03
CA ASN A 278 -3.68 27.36 -15.10
C ASN A 278 -4.90 27.30 -14.17
N ASP A 279 -6.08 27.00 -14.71
CA ASP A 279 -7.31 26.79 -13.92
C ASP A 279 -7.14 25.70 -12.84
N ALA A 280 -6.32 24.67 -13.10
CA ALA A 280 -6.04 23.63 -12.12
C ALA A 280 -5.22 24.17 -10.94
N PHE A 281 -4.25 25.06 -11.21
CA PHE A 281 -3.47 25.74 -10.16
C PHE A 281 -4.31 26.76 -9.39
N GLU A 282 -5.22 27.49 -10.06
CA GLU A 282 -6.14 28.43 -9.41
C GLU A 282 -7.10 27.77 -8.41
N LYS A 283 -7.44 26.49 -8.64
CA LYS A 283 -8.26 25.68 -7.70
C LYS A 283 -7.53 25.30 -6.41
N LEU A 284 -6.21 25.50 -6.32
CA LEU A 284 -5.45 25.18 -5.11
C LEU A 284 -5.84 26.12 -3.96
N PRO A 285 -5.88 25.62 -2.71
CA PRO A 285 -6.09 26.47 -1.55
C PRO A 285 -5.00 27.56 -1.45
N LYS A 286 -5.39 28.75 -0.98
CA LYS A 286 -4.48 29.90 -0.83
C LYS A 286 -3.23 29.53 -0.03
N GLY A 287 -2.06 29.90 -0.56
CA GLY A 287 -0.75 29.67 0.07
C GLY A 287 -0.17 28.26 -0.11
N VAL A 288 -0.93 27.29 -0.63
CA VAL A 288 -0.39 25.94 -0.93
C VAL A 288 0.62 26.00 -2.07
N LEU A 289 0.29 26.71 -3.15
CA LEU A 289 1.18 26.87 -4.30
C LEU A 289 2.48 27.59 -3.90
N ASP A 290 2.38 28.75 -3.26
CA ASP A 290 3.54 29.53 -2.81
C ASP A 290 4.48 28.70 -1.92
N ARG A 291 3.91 27.91 -1.01
CA ARG A 291 4.68 27.02 -0.13
C ARG A 291 5.39 25.92 -0.91
N ILE A 292 4.73 25.27 -1.86
CA ILE A 292 5.34 24.20 -2.67
C ILE A 292 6.43 24.79 -3.57
N MET A 293 6.17 25.93 -4.22
CA MET A 293 7.12 26.63 -5.08
C MET A 293 8.34 27.16 -4.31
N GLY A 294 8.16 27.54 -3.05
CA GLY A 294 9.24 27.96 -2.16
C GLY A 294 10.15 26.83 -1.65
N ASP A 295 9.76 25.56 -1.83
CA ASP A 295 10.55 24.40 -1.43
C ASP A 295 10.96 23.57 -2.65
N LYS A 296 12.25 23.62 -2.99
CA LYS A 296 12.82 22.92 -4.15
C LYS A 296 12.51 21.42 -4.17
N GLN A 297 12.44 20.75 -3.00
CA GLN A 297 12.11 19.32 -2.94
C GLN A 297 10.61 19.09 -3.20
N ALA A 298 9.75 19.96 -2.67
CA ALA A 298 8.30 19.86 -2.85
C ALA A 298 7.87 20.14 -4.30
N VAL A 299 8.38 21.20 -4.94
CA VAL A 299 8.06 21.50 -6.35
C VAL A 299 8.60 20.43 -7.30
N LYS A 300 9.79 19.88 -7.02
CA LYS A 300 10.33 18.76 -7.81
C LYS A 300 9.47 17.51 -7.69
N ALA A 301 9.05 17.16 -6.47
CA ALA A 301 8.11 16.05 -6.26
C ALA A 301 6.78 16.30 -6.99
N LEU A 302 6.23 17.53 -6.90
CA LEU A 302 5.01 17.93 -7.59
C LEU A 302 5.10 17.69 -9.09
N VAL A 303 6.12 18.24 -9.76
CA VAL A 303 6.29 18.13 -11.21
C VAL A 303 6.50 16.67 -11.62
N ASN A 304 7.37 15.93 -10.92
CA ASN A 304 7.63 14.53 -11.22
C ASN A 304 6.41 13.63 -11.02
N TYR A 305 5.49 13.96 -10.12
CA TYR A 305 4.27 13.20 -9.89
C TYR A 305 3.27 13.29 -11.06
N HIS A 306 3.44 14.28 -11.95
CA HIS A 306 2.63 14.41 -13.17
C HIS A 306 3.21 13.64 -14.37
N ILE A 307 4.39 13.05 -14.23
CA ILE A 307 5.14 12.46 -15.35
C ILE A 307 5.28 10.95 -15.15
N LEU A 308 4.89 10.17 -16.15
CA LEU A 308 5.19 8.74 -16.26
C LEU A 308 6.37 8.52 -17.21
N ASN A 309 7.17 7.48 -16.96
CA ASN A 309 8.30 7.09 -17.82
C ASN A 309 7.91 6.10 -18.94
N THR A 310 6.64 6.12 -19.35
CA THR A 310 6.10 5.34 -20.48
C THR A 310 5.05 6.15 -21.21
N VAL A 311 4.87 5.91 -22.52
CA VAL A 311 3.79 6.52 -23.31
C VAL A 311 2.48 5.77 -23.06
N GLN A 312 1.45 6.50 -22.64
CA GLN A 312 0.12 5.97 -22.33
C GLN A 312 -0.93 6.73 -23.14
N CYS A 313 -1.18 6.28 -24.37
CA CYS A 313 -2.29 6.80 -25.18
C CYS A 313 -3.64 6.42 -24.56
N SER A 314 -4.64 7.29 -24.68
CA SER A 314 -5.94 7.10 -24.03
C SER A 314 -6.65 5.83 -24.49
N GLU A 315 -6.54 5.46 -25.77
CA GLU A 315 -7.13 4.25 -26.34
C GLU A 315 -6.45 2.94 -25.90
N ALA A 316 -5.27 3.02 -25.27
CA ALA A 316 -4.63 1.87 -24.65
C ALA A 316 -5.21 1.55 -23.27
N ILE A 317 -5.89 2.49 -22.63
CA ILE A 317 -6.45 2.33 -21.28
C ILE A 317 -7.86 1.73 -21.39
N MET A 318 -7.97 0.43 -21.10
CA MET A 318 -9.24 -0.30 -21.13
C MET A 318 -9.86 -0.55 -19.73
N GLY A 319 -9.12 -0.20 -18.68
CA GLY A 319 -9.48 -0.42 -17.28
C GLY A 319 -8.42 0.17 -16.35
N GLY A 320 -8.64 0.04 -15.03
CA GLY A 320 -7.73 0.60 -14.02
C GLY A 320 -6.37 -0.10 -13.99
N ALA A 321 -5.28 0.67 -14.09
CA ALA A 321 -3.90 0.28 -13.86
C ALA A 321 -3.20 1.26 -12.90
N ALA A 322 -2.37 0.74 -12.00
CA ALA A 322 -1.47 1.55 -11.19
C ALA A 322 -0.15 1.72 -11.94
N LEU A 323 0.23 2.96 -12.23
CA LEU A 323 1.44 3.31 -12.97
C LEU A 323 2.34 4.20 -12.12
N GLU A 324 3.61 3.85 -12.02
CA GLU A 324 4.61 4.60 -11.26
C GLU A 324 4.98 5.90 -11.98
N THR A 325 5.03 7.00 -11.21
CA THR A 325 5.45 8.32 -11.69
C THR A 325 6.95 8.51 -11.51
N LEU A 326 7.53 9.57 -12.09
CA LEU A 326 8.94 9.93 -11.83
C LEU A 326 9.21 10.34 -10.37
N GLU A 327 8.16 10.61 -9.58
CA GLU A 327 8.28 10.87 -8.13
C GLU A 327 8.47 9.57 -7.33
N GLY A 328 8.06 8.42 -7.89
CA GLY A 328 8.12 7.08 -7.28
C GLY A 328 6.77 6.58 -6.75
N SER A 329 5.84 7.48 -6.42
CA SER A 329 4.46 7.09 -6.10
C SER A 329 3.68 6.72 -7.36
N SER A 330 2.68 5.84 -7.22
CA SER A 330 1.83 5.41 -8.35
C SER A 330 0.56 6.24 -8.50
N LEU A 331 0.14 6.46 -9.75
CA LEU A 331 -1.17 6.98 -10.12
C LEU A 331 -2.08 5.82 -10.56
N GLN A 332 -3.33 5.85 -10.13
CA GLN A 332 -4.36 4.93 -10.62
C GLN A 332 -4.99 5.51 -11.89
N ILE A 333 -4.46 5.12 -13.05
CA ILE A 333 -4.98 5.53 -14.36
C ILE A 333 -6.08 4.57 -14.79
N GLY A 334 -7.20 5.10 -15.29
CA GLY A 334 -8.33 4.31 -15.72
C GLY A 334 -9.18 5.04 -16.74
N CYS A 335 -10.41 4.57 -16.95
CA CYS A 335 -11.36 5.19 -17.85
C CYS A 335 -12.80 4.91 -17.39
N ASP A 336 -13.70 5.87 -17.63
CA ASP A 336 -15.16 5.69 -17.50
C ASP A 336 -15.85 6.20 -18.77
N GLY A 337 -16.28 5.27 -19.62
CA GLY A 337 -16.69 5.55 -20.99
C GLY A 337 -15.51 6.06 -21.82
N ASP A 338 -15.67 7.23 -22.45
CA ASP A 338 -14.64 7.87 -23.29
C ASP A 338 -13.68 8.79 -22.52
N SER A 339 -13.97 9.03 -21.23
CA SER A 339 -13.17 9.89 -20.35
C SER A 339 -12.07 9.08 -19.67
N LEU A 340 -10.82 9.55 -19.80
CA LEU A 340 -9.69 9.06 -19.02
C LEU A 340 -9.86 9.51 -17.56
N THR A 341 -9.52 8.64 -16.61
CA THR A 341 -9.55 8.95 -15.17
C THR A 341 -8.17 8.84 -14.56
N VAL A 342 -7.87 9.77 -13.66
CA VAL A 342 -6.65 9.78 -12.84
C VAL A 342 -7.09 9.71 -11.39
N ASN A 343 -6.62 8.71 -10.65
CA ASN A 343 -7.05 8.41 -9.28
C ASN A 343 -8.59 8.28 -9.14
N GLY A 344 -9.25 7.78 -10.20
CA GLY A 344 -10.71 7.60 -10.25
C GLY A 344 -11.50 8.88 -10.60
N ILE A 345 -10.84 10.01 -10.82
CA ILE A 345 -11.46 11.31 -11.11
C ILE A 345 -11.37 11.59 -12.63
N LYS A 346 -12.46 12.07 -13.23
CA LYS A 346 -12.54 12.50 -14.65
C LYS A 346 -11.97 13.92 -14.82
N MET A 347 -10.68 14.07 -14.63
CA MET A 347 -10.01 15.39 -14.70
C MET A 347 -9.40 15.70 -16.07
N VAL A 348 -9.28 14.72 -16.95
CA VAL A 348 -8.62 14.90 -18.26
C VAL A 348 -9.57 15.59 -19.23
N ASN A 349 -9.26 16.80 -19.66
CA ASN A 349 -10.10 17.62 -20.54
C ASN A 349 -9.67 17.54 -22.02
N ARG A 350 -8.37 17.48 -22.30
CA ARG A 350 -7.78 17.29 -23.64
C ARG A 350 -6.76 16.17 -23.56
N LYS A 351 -6.90 15.16 -24.43
CA LYS A 351 -6.12 13.91 -24.38
C LYS A 351 -5.38 13.68 -25.68
N ASP A 352 -4.33 12.86 -25.60
CA ASP A 352 -3.54 12.39 -26.75
C ASP A 352 -2.89 13.51 -27.56
N ILE A 353 -2.29 14.50 -26.90
CA ILE A 353 -1.42 15.47 -27.59
C ILE A 353 -0.06 14.80 -27.79
N VAL A 354 0.24 14.44 -29.02
CA VAL A 354 1.43 13.66 -29.36
C VAL A 354 2.61 14.57 -29.65
N THR A 355 3.75 14.25 -29.02
CA THR A 355 5.04 14.93 -29.15
C THR A 355 6.10 13.92 -29.60
N THR A 356 7.27 14.39 -30.02
CA THR A 356 8.38 13.50 -30.45
C THR A 356 8.91 12.59 -29.33
N ASN A 357 8.77 13.00 -28.08
CA ASN A 357 9.28 12.28 -26.91
C ASN A 357 8.20 11.84 -25.90
N GLY A 358 6.91 11.88 -26.28
CA GLY A 358 5.84 11.41 -25.42
C GLY A 358 4.43 11.85 -25.80
N VAL A 359 3.53 11.74 -24.83
CA VAL A 359 2.12 12.17 -24.94
C VAL A 359 1.73 13.06 -23.76
N ILE A 360 0.94 14.09 -24.04
CA ILE A 360 0.41 15.02 -23.04
C ILE A 360 -1.11 14.83 -22.94
N HIS A 361 -1.60 14.79 -21.70
CA HIS A 361 -3.02 14.86 -21.37
C HIS A 361 -3.22 16.06 -20.44
N LEU A 362 -4.00 17.06 -20.84
CA LEU A 362 -4.31 18.20 -19.98
C LEU A 362 -5.31 17.76 -18.91
N ILE A 363 -5.07 18.20 -17.68
CA ILE A 363 -5.90 17.91 -16.52
C ILE A 363 -6.36 19.19 -15.83
N ASP A 364 -7.57 19.14 -15.25
CA ASP A 364 -8.22 20.28 -14.60
C ASP A 364 -7.95 20.36 -13.09
N GLN A 365 -7.09 19.49 -12.55
CA GLN A 365 -6.66 19.45 -11.14
C GLN A 365 -5.16 19.17 -11.03
N VAL A 366 -4.49 19.83 -10.08
CA VAL A 366 -3.09 19.56 -9.78
C VAL A 366 -2.97 18.29 -8.93
N LEU A 367 -2.12 17.36 -9.35
CA LEU A 367 -1.77 16.15 -8.62
C LEU A 367 -0.70 16.47 -7.57
N ILE A 368 -1.06 16.55 -6.30
CA ILE A 368 -0.10 16.79 -5.22
C ILE A 368 0.30 15.44 -4.57
N PRO A 369 1.58 15.01 -4.69
CA PRO A 369 2.05 13.80 -4.01
C PRO A 369 2.11 14.02 -2.49
N ASP A 370 2.06 12.94 -1.72
CA ASP A 370 2.14 13.02 -0.27
C ASP A 370 3.46 13.66 0.20
N SER A 371 4.57 13.41 -0.50
CA SER A 371 5.90 14.01 -0.26
C SER A 371 5.96 15.55 -0.39
N ALA A 372 4.98 16.17 -1.06
CA ALA A 372 4.83 17.62 -1.17
C ALA A 372 3.78 18.22 -0.21
N LYS A 373 3.05 17.36 0.51
CA LYS A 373 2.03 17.77 1.49
C LYS A 373 2.62 18.03 2.85
N GLN A 374 2.04 18.99 3.58
CA GLN A 374 2.32 19.17 5.00
C GLN A 374 1.66 18.05 5.82
N VAL A 375 2.17 17.78 7.01
CA VAL A 375 1.73 16.64 7.82
C VAL A 375 0.21 16.57 8.07
N LEU A 376 -0.46 17.72 8.24
CA LEU A 376 -1.92 17.79 8.42
C LEU A 376 -2.71 17.49 7.15
N GLU A 377 -2.14 17.78 5.97
CA GLU A 377 -2.75 17.52 4.66
C GLU A 377 -2.69 16.05 4.26
N LEU A 378 -1.89 15.23 4.97
CA LEU A 378 -1.82 13.79 4.76
C LEU A 378 -3.07 13.06 5.29
N ALA A 379 -3.81 13.69 6.21
CA ALA A 379 -5.01 13.12 6.82
C ALA A 379 -6.08 12.80 5.76
N GLY A 380 -6.70 11.63 5.89
CA GLY A 380 -7.75 11.16 4.98
C GLY A 380 -9.15 11.39 5.53
N SER A 381 -10.14 10.86 4.81
CA SER A 381 -11.56 10.91 5.18
C SER A 381 -11.88 10.24 6.53
N GLN A 382 -11.03 9.34 7.00
CA GLN A 382 -11.19 8.62 8.28
C GLN A 382 -10.59 9.38 9.47
N GLN A 383 -9.95 10.53 9.25
CA GLN A 383 -9.31 11.35 10.31
C GLN A 383 -9.89 12.76 10.37
N THR A 384 -11.00 13.04 9.67
CA THR A 384 -11.60 14.39 9.61
C THR A 384 -11.96 14.91 11.00
N THR A 385 -12.51 14.08 11.88
CA THR A 385 -12.83 14.49 13.26
C THR A 385 -11.56 14.92 14.00
N PHE A 386 -10.45 14.19 13.83
CA PHE A 386 -9.18 14.55 14.45
C PHE A 386 -8.62 15.87 13.91
N THR A 387 -8.60 16.07 12.59
CA THR A 387 -8.09 17.31 11.98
C THR A 387 -8.96 18.52 12.31
N ASP A 388 -10.28 18.36 12.36
CA ASP A 388 -11.21 19.43 12.70
C ASP A 388 -11.01 19.88 14.16
N LEU A 389 -10.85 18.93 15.09
CA LEU A 389 -10.55 19.24 16.49
C LEU A 389 -9.18 19.91 16.64
N MET A 390 -8.17 19.46 15.89
CA MET A 390 -6.85 20.09 15.85
C MET A 390 -6.93 21.56 15.40
N ALA A 391 -7.74 21.86 14.40
CA ALA A 391 -7.99 23.22 13.92
C ALA A 391 -8.76 24.05 14.97
N GLN A 392 -9.88 23.53 15.48
CA GLN A 392 -10.73 24.22 16.47
C GLN A 392 -9.99 24.58 17.76
N MET A 393 -9.05 23.73 18.21
CA MET A 393 -8.27 23.96 19.43
C MET A 393 -7.03 24.85 19.21
N GLY A 394 -6.82 25.34 17.99
CA GLY A 394 -5.68 26.18 17.59
C GLY A 394 -4.35 25.43 17.53
N LEU A 395 -4.36 24.09 17.56
CA LEU A 395 -3.15 23.28 17.47
C LEU A 395 -2.60 23.30 16.04
N ALA A 396 -3.47 23.23 15.02
CA ALA A 396 -3.08 23.27 13.62
C ALA A 396 -2.29 24.55 13.25
N ALA A 397 -2.71 25.71 13.76
CA ALA A 397 -2.04 26.98 13.52
C ALA A 397 -0.66 27.09 14.19
N SER A 398 -0.34 26.19 15.13
CA SER A 398 0.93 26.18 15.86
C SER A 398 2.02 25.36 15.12
N PHE A 399 1.67 24.65 14.04
CA PHE A 399 2.64 23.91 13.23
C PHE A 399 3.48 24.89 12.42
N ARG A 400 4.79 24.85 12.63
CA ARG A 400 5.77 25.56 11.82
C ARG A 400 6.17 24.75 10.60
N GLN A 401 6.33 25.41 9.46
CA GLN A 401 6.68 24.77 8.18
C GLN A 401 8.10 24.19 8.16
N ASP A 402 9.02 24.79 8.92
CA ASP A 402 10.44 24.42 9.04
C ASP A 402 10.70 23.30 10.05
N ALA A 403 9.66 22.79 10.72
CA ALA A 403 9.78 21.79 11.76
C ALA A 403 9.08 20.49 11.36
N GLU A 404 9.56 19.40 11.94
CA GLU A 404 9.09 18.05 11.65
C GLU A 404 8.18 17.50 12.74
N TYR A 405 7.14 16.76 12.33
CA TYR A 405 6.14 16.22 13.26
C TYR A 405 5.74 14.79 12.93
N THR A 406 5.21 14.09 13.93
CA THR A 406 4.43 12.86 13.71
C THR A 406 3.04 13.03 14.30
N LEU A 407 2.01 12.78 13.49
CA LEU A 407 0.63 12.77 13.93
C LEU A 407 0.19 11.34 14.21
N LEU A 408 -0.19 11.08 15.45
CA LEU A 408 -0.81 9.82 15.86
C LEU A 408 -2.33 9.99 15.72
N ALA A 409 -2.86 9.89 14.51
CA ALA A 409 -4.22 10.29 14.18
C ALA A 409 -5.25 9.17 14.44
N PRO A 410 -6.14 9.30 15.43
CA PRO A 410 -7.21 8.33 15.64
C PRO A 410 -8.24 8.39 14.51
N VAL A 411 -8.87 7.26 14.21
CA VAL A 411 -10.00 7.22 13.27
C VAL A 411 -11.24 7.91 13.83
N ASN A 412 -12.15 8.37 12.96
CA ASN A 412 -13.33 9.14 13.35
C ASN A 412 -14.19 8.45 14.42
N ASN A 413 -14.35 7.12 14.35
CA ASN A 413 -15.11 6.34 15.32
C ASN A 413 -14.40 6.16 16.67
N ALA A 414 -13.13 6.55 16.81
CA ALA A 414 -12.44 6.60 18.10
C ALA A 414 -12.95 7.75 19.01
N PHE A 415 -13.61 8.76 18.43
CA PHE A 415 -14.17 9.90 19.16
C PHE A 415 -15.65 9.64 19.51
N SER A 416 -15.91 9.24 20.75
CA SER A 416 -17.28 9.04 21.25
C SER A 416 -17.99 10.36 21.58
N ASP A 417 -19.33 10.34 21.66
CA ASP A 417 -20.15 11.48 22.10
C ASP A 417 -19.70 12.02 23.47
N GLN A 418 -19.25 11.14 24.36
CA GLN A 418 -18.72 11.54 25.66
C GLN A 418 -17.41 12.30 25.50
N THR A 419 -16.51 11.82 24.64
CA THR A 419 -15.23 12.48 24.35
C THR A 419 -15.45 13.88 23.79
N LEU A 420 -16.39 14.02 22.85
CA LEU A 420 -16.69 15.30 22.20
C LEU A 420 -17.35 16.32 23.14
N LYS A 421 -17.96 15.87 24.25
CA LYS A 421 -18.56 16.72 25.29
C LYS A 421 -17.61 17.05 26.44
N MET A 422 -16.37 16.54 26.41
CA MET A 422 -15.38 16.85 27.45
C MET A 422 -15.01 18.32 27.45
N ASP A 423 -14.47 18.79 28.59
CA ASP A 423 -13.89 20.12 28.70
C ASP A 423 -12.82 20.35 27.62
N GLN A 424 -12.90 21.49 26.93
CA GLN A 424 -12.03 21.77 25.79
C GLN A 424 -10.55 21.85 26.17
N ARG A 425 -10.20 22.25 27.40
CA ARG A 425 -8.80 22.27 27.85
C ARG A 425 -8.26 20.85 28.01
N LEU A 426 -9.08 19.96 28.55
CA LEU A 426 -8.72 18.55 28.68
C LEU A 426 -8.61 17.88 27.30
N LEU A 427 -9.57 18.13 26.40
CA LEU A 427 -9.51 17.61 25.04
C LEU A 427 -8.28 18.12 24.28
N LYS A 428 -7.93 19.40 24.44
CA LYS A 428 -6.70 19.97 23.88
C LYS A 428 -5.45 19.26 24.40
N LEU A 429 -5.37 18.96 25.69
CA LEU A 429 -4.25 18.19 26.26
C LEU A 429 -4.18 16.75 25.68
N ILE A 430 -5.33 16.11 25.49
CA ILE A 430 -5.40 14.80 24.84
C ILE A 430 -4.84 14.90 23.42
N LEU A 431 -5.27 15.89 22.62
CA LEU A 431 -4.78 16.08 21.25
C LEU A 431 -3.28 16.42 21.20
N GLN A 432 -2.75 17.18 22.17
CA GLN A 432 -1.31 17.42 22.30
C GLN A 432 -0.51 16.13 22.53
N ASN A 433 -1.11 15.09 23.09
CA ASN A 433 -0.50 13.77 23.23
C ASN A 433 -0.55 12.92 21.95
N HIS A 434 -1.24 13.39 20.91
CA HIS A 434 -1.28 12.75 19.59
C HIS A 434 -0.33 13.42 18.60
N ILE A 435 0.55 14.31 19.07
CA ILE A 435 1.53 15.05 18.26
C ILE A 435 2.91 14.80 18.85
N LEU A 436 3.83 14.33 18.02
CA LEU A 436 5.25 14.18 18.38
C LEU A 436 6.05 15.32 17.74
N LYS A 437 7.10 15.78 18.43
CA LYS A 437 7.97 16.90 18.02
C LYS A 437 9.04 16.51 16.98
N THR A 438 9.01 15.26 16.52
CA THR A 438 9.98 14.68 15.60
C THR A 438 9.22 13.79 14.63
N LYS A 439 9.68 13.74 13.38
CA LYS A 439 9.17 12.83 12.38
C LYS A 439 9.70 11.43 12.66
N PHE A 440 8.78 10.49 12.82
CA PHE A 440 9.01 9.06 12.89
C PHE A 440 8.21 8.43 11.78
N VAL A 441 8.88 7.74 10.86
CA VAL A 441 8.20 6.91 9.87
C VAL A 441 8.05 5.48 10.40
N LEU A 442 7.16 4.69 9.79
CA LEU A 442 6.76 3.38 10.35
C LEU A 442 7.95 2.42 10.54
N ASN A 443 8.93 2.44 9.64
CA ASN A 443 10.13 1.60 9.68
C ASN A 443 11.18 2.04 10.72
N GLU A 444 11.03 3.22 11.32
CA GLU A 444 11.91 3.70 12.39
C GLU A 444 11.41 3.31 13.79
N LEU A 445 10.17 2.82 13.90
CA LEU A 445 9.59 2.39 15.16
C LEU A 445 10.15 1.03 15.59
N TYR A 446 10.64 0.95 16.83
CA TYR A 446 11.18 -0.28 17.40
C TYR A 446 10.63 -0.60 18.80
N ASN A 447 10.66 -1.88 19.17
CA ASN A 447 10.09 -2.33 20.45
C ASN A 447 10.80 -1.69 21.65
N GLY A 448 10.05 -1.14 22.59
CA GLY A 448 10.58 -0.47 23.78
C GLY A 448 11.06 0.96 23.52
N GLN A 449 10.87 1.51 22.33
CA GLN A 449 11.11 2.92 22.06
C GLN A 449 10.15 3.79 22.90
N THR A 450 10.62 4.98 23.26
CA THR A 450 9.85 5.99 23.97
C THR A 450 9.77 7.26 23.14
N LEU A 451 8.57 7.84 23.05
CA LEU A 451 8.25 8.96 22.19
C LEU A 451 7.74 10.12 23.05
N GLU A 452 8.34 11.31 22.90
CA GLU A 452 7.91 12.50 23.61
C GLU A 452 6.81 13.24 22.83
N THR A 453 5.68 13.47 23.50
CA THR A 453 4.57 14.22 22.93
C THR A 453 4.76 15.72 23.08
N TRP A 454 3.98 16.50 22.34
CA TRP A 454 3.94 17.95 22.52
C TRP A 454 3.40 18.36 23.90
N GLY A 455 2.52 17.53 24.49
CA GLY A 455 2.02 17.66 25.85
C GLY A 455 3.03 17.31 26.95
N GLY A 456 4.27 16.93 26.59
CA GLY A 456 5.33 16.56 27.53
C GLY A 456 5.13 15.19 28.20
N LYS A 457 4.26 14.34 27.63
CA LYS A 457 4.09 12.95 28.07
C LYS A 457 5.05 12.06 27.27
N ILE A 458 5.41 10.92 27.87
CA ILE A 458 6.20 9.88 27.22
C ILE A 458 5.27 8.73 26.85
N LEU A 459 5.27 8.33 25.58
CA LEU A 459 4.54 7.18 25.07
C LEU A 459 5.51 6.04 24.79
N ARG A 460 5.11 4.81 25.08
CA ARG A 460 5.91 3.60 24.82
C ARG A 460 5.42 2.91 23.56
N VAL A 461 6.38 2.43 22.76
CA VAL A 461 6.13 1.68 21.53
C VAL A 461 6.26 0.18 21.81
N PHE A 462 5.24 -0.57 21.39
CA PHE A 462 5.20 -2.03 21.45
C PHE A 462 5.09 -2.57 20.02
N VAL A 463 6.11 -3.33 19.60
CA VAL A 463 6.13 -3.94 18.27
C VAL A 463 5.88 -5.44 18.41
N TYR A 464 4.76 -5.89 17.86
CA TYR A 464 4.35 -7.28 17.80
C TYR A 464 4.60 -7.86 16.40
N ARG A 465 4.30 -9.14 16.20
CA ARG A 465 4.48 -9.81 14.91
C ARG A 465 3.65 -9.19 13.79
N THR A 466 2.42 -8.75 14.10
CA THR A 466 1.43 -8.29 13.11
C THR A 466 0.86 -6.90 13.42
N ALA A 467 1.34 -6.26 14.50
CA ALA A 467 0.82 -4.98 14.97
C ALA A 467 1.94 -4.12 15.56
N VAL A 468 1.80 -2.80 15.42
CA VAL A 468 2.61 -1.80 16.14
C VAL A 468 1.64 -0.99 16.97
N CYS A 469 1.89 -0.88 18.27
CA CYS A 469 1.03 -0.18 19.20
C CYS A 469 1.81 0.86 19.99
N ILE A 470 1.14 1.97 20.30
CA ILE A 470 1.68 3.05 21.12
C ILE A 470 0.74 3.20 22.32
N GLU A 471 1.26 2.94 23.52
CA GLU A 471 0.46 2.78 24.73
C GLU A 471 -0.69 1.78 24.53
N ASN A 472 -1.95 2.20 24.76
CA ASN A 472 -3.15 1.36 24.62
C ASN A 472 -3.66 1.21 23.19
N SER A 473 -3.17 2.02 22.24
CA SER A 473 -3.77 2.11 20.90
C SER A 473 -2.85 1.51 19.84
N CYS A 474 -3.42 0.79 18.89
CA CYS A 474 -2.67 0.13 17.84
C CYS A 474 -2.83 0.83 16.50
N MET A 475 -1.75 0.80 15.71
CA MET A 475 -1.72 1.38 14.37
C MET A 475 -2.58 0.58 13.40
N LEU A 476 -3.30 1.30 12.55
CA LEU A 476 -4.02 0.77 11.40
C LEU A 476 -3.18 0.94 10.12
N ARG A 477 -3.48 0.14 9.11
CA ARG A 477 -2.87 0.28 7.77
C ARG A 477 -3.25 1.62 7.16
N GLY A 478 -2.27 2.36 6.63
CA GLY A 478 -2.48 3.67 6.00
C GLY A 478 -1.58 4.76 6.58
N SER A 479 -0.40 4.40 7.09
CA SER A 479 0.62 5.39 7.41
C SER A 479 1.06 6.11 6.14
N LYS A 480 1.29 7.42 6.25
CA LYS A 480 1.76 8.24 5.14
C LYS A 480 2.90 9.14 5.60
N GLU A 481 3.77 9.43 4.66
CA GLU A 481 4.90 10.33 4.84
C GLU A 481 4.71 11.55 3.94
N GLY A 482 4.94 12.73 4.49
CA GLY A 482 4.92 13.96 3.74
C GLY A 482 6.15 14.82 4.01
N ARG A 483 6.06 16.07 3.55
CA ARG A 483 7.22 16.95 3.42
C ARG A 483 7.90 17.22 4.75
N ASN A 484 7.11 17.50 5.79
CA ASN A 484 7.57 17.87 7.13
C ASN A 484 7.01 16.94 8.23
N GLY A 485 6.61 15.71 7.89
CA GLY A 485 6.14 14.80 8.91
C GLY A 485 5.55 13.50 8.41
N ALA A 486 5.11 12.69 9.37
CA ALA A 486 4.42 11.44 9.11
C ALA A 486 3.07 11.43 9.85
N ILE A 487 2.10 10.72 9.28
CA ILE A 487 0.82 10.44 9.95
C ILE A 487 0.64 8.93 10.07
N HIS A 488 0.27 8.51 11.27
CA HIS A 488 -0.01 7.14 11.63
C HIS A 488 -1.46 7.06 12.09
N MET A 489 -2.25 6.17 11.49
CA MET A 489 -3.65 6.01 11.86
C MET A 489 -3.78 5.08 13.06
N PHE A 490 -4.64 5.41 14.02
CA PHE A 490 -4.84 4.63 15.25
C PHE A 490 -6.31 4.25 15.45
N SER A 491 -6.55 3.06 16.02
CA SER A 491 -7.90 2.55 16.28
C SER A 491 -8.63 3.27 17.42
N GLU A 492 -7.88 3.81 18.38
CA GLU A 492 -8.39 4.42 19.61
C GLU A 492 -7.61 5.68 19.99
N LEU A 493 -8.18 6.49 20.88
CA LEU A 493 -7.45 7.58 21.55
C LEU A 493 -6.33 7.01 22.41
N ILE A 494 -5.13 7.59 22.27
CA ILE A 494 -3.98 7.27 23.10
C ILE A 494 -4.19 7.85 24.50
N LYS A 495 -4.08 6.98 25.50
CA LYS A 495 -4.21 7.27 26.93
C LYS A 495 -2.88 6.96 27.60
N PRO A 496 -2.01 7.98 27.81
CA PRO A 496 -0.75 7.79 28.50
C PRO A 496 -0.99 7.27 29.92
N ALA A 497 -0.23 6.26 30.33
CA ALA A 497 -0.33 5.75 31.70
C ALA A 497 0.19 6.78 32.72
N GLU A 498 -0.59 7.04 33.77
CA GLU A 498 -0.26 8.07 34.78
C GLU A 498 0.11 7.49 36.15
N LYS A 499 -0.29 6.25 36.43
CA LYS A 499 -0.12 5.59 37.73
C LYS A 499 0.66 4.29 37.58
N SER A 500 1.41 3.93 38.62
CA SER A 500 2.05 2.62 38.67
C SER A 500 1.01 1.52 38.87
N LEU A 501 1.40 0.28 38.59
CA LEU A 501 0.56 -0.88 38.84
C LEU A 501 0.12 -0.96 40.31
N TYR A 502 1.05 -0.77 41.25
CA TYR A 502 0.75 -0.80 42.68
C TYR A 502 -0.30 0.26 43.05
N ASP A 503 -0.14 1.50 42.58
CA ASP A 503 -1.06 2.59 42.92
C ASP A 503 -2.49 2.32 42.41
N LEU A 504 -2.62 1.76 41.19
CA LEU A 504 -3.93 1.40 40.64
C LEU A 504 -4.59 0.27 41.44
N LEU A 505 -3.83 -0.76 41.78
CA LEU A 505 -4.36 -1.89 42.55
C LEU A 505 -4.74 -1.47 43.97
N SER A 506 -3.96 -0.61 44.62
CA SER A 506 -4.25 -0.16 45.99
C SER A 506 -5.49 0.72 46.10
N LEU A 507 -5.88 1.40 45.01
CA LEU A 507 -7.09 2.22 44.96
C LEU A 507 -8.36 1.39 44.73
N ASP A 508 -8.24 0.21 44.12
CA ASP A 508 -9.38 -0.62 43.78
C ASP A 508 -9.53 -1.80 44.76
N LYS A 509 -10.60 -1.74 45.57
CA LYS A 509 -10.92 -2.73 46.60
C LYS A 509 -11.11 -4.14 46.04
N ARG A 510 -11.38 -4.30 44.74
CA ARG A 510 -11.52 -5.61 44.08
C ARG A 510 -10.22 -6.42 44.09
N PHE A 511 -9.07 -5.81 44.37
CA PHE A 511 -7.77 -6.49 44.36
C PHE A 511 -7.16 -6.66 45.76
N SER A 512 -7.92 -6.39 46.83
CA SER A 512 -7.41 -6.40 48.20
C SER A 512 -6.85 -7.77 48.63
N ILE A 513 -7.51 -8.88 48.26
CA ILE A 513 -7.02 -10.24 48.55
C ILE A 513 -5.72 -10.50 47.80
N PHE A 514 -5.67 -10.17 46.51
CA PHE A 514 -4.47 -10.36 45.68
C PHE A 514 -3.28 -9.55 46.22
N LEU A 515 -3.48 -8.28 46.58
CA LEU A 515 -2.44 -7.45 47.18
C LEU A 515 -1.92 -8.03 48.50
N ASN A 516 -2.81 -8.53 49.37
CA ASN A 516 -2.41 -9.18 50.61
C ASN A 516 -1.53 -10.42 50.36
N LEU A 517 -1.89 -11.24 49.36
CA LEU A 517 -1.11 -12.42 48.97
C LEU A 517 0.26 -12.03 48.38
N ILE A 518 0.33 -10.98 47.56
CA ILE A 518 1.59 -10.44 47.03
C ILE A 518 2.52 -9.97 48.15
N GLU A 519 1.99 -9.27 49.15
CA GLU A 519 2.76 -8.81 50.31
C GLU A 519 3.29 -9.98 51.14
N TYR A 520 2.45 -10.97 51.44
CA TYR A 520 2.85 -12.16 52.18
C TYR A 520 3.92 -12.99 51.43
N ALA A 521 3.76 -13.11 50.11
CA ALA A 521 4.73 -13.77 49.24
C ALA A 521 6.05 -12.99 49.11
N GLY A 522 6.14 -11.75 49.63
CA GLY A 522 7.33 -10.91 49.48
C GLY A 522 7.55 -10.40 48.05
N LEU A 523 6.49 -10.29 47.26
CA LEU A 523 6.52 -9.88 45.85
C LEU A 523 6.16 -8.40 45.64
N LYS A 524 5.89 -7.64 46.70
CA LYS A 524 5.51 -6.21 46.64
C LYS A 524 6.48 -5.37 45.81
N GLU A 525 7.80 -5.60 45.97
CA GLU A 525 8.82 -4.85 45.23
C GLU A 525 8.65 -5.02 43.70
N LEU A 526 8.16 -6.15 43.20
CA LEU A 526 7.92 -6.36 41.76
C LEU A 526 6.82 -5.45 41.20
N LEU A 527 5.78 -5.14 41.98
CA LEU A 527 4.71 -4.23 41.54
C LEU A 527 5.20 -2.77 41.39
N LEU A 528 6.30 -2.43 42.06
CA LEU A 528 6.92 -1.11 42.05
C LEU A 528 8.10 -1.01 41.08
N GLN A 529 8.65 -2.14 40.62
CA GLN A 529 9.80 -2.12 39.73
C GLN A 529 9.45 -1.40 38.42
N PRO A 530 10.29 -0.47 37.95
CA PRO A 530 10.17 0.05 36.60
C PRO A 530 10.45 -1.07 35.60
N GLY A 531 9.67 -1.13 34.53
CA GLY A 531 9.85 -2.18 33.52
C GLY A 531 8.68 -2.28 32.56
N ALA A 532 8.73 -3.34 31.77
CA ALA A 532 7.67 -3.76 30.88
C ALA A 532 7.16 -5.10 31.42
N TRP A 533 6.01 -5.07 32.08
CA TRP A 533 5.39 -6.23 32.72
C TRP A 533 3.97 -6.43 32.23
N THR A 534 3.55 -7.69 32.12
CA THR A 534 2.16 -8.07 31.87
C THR A 534 1.64 -8.87 33.05
N TRP A 535 0.67 -8.32 33.76
CA TRP A 535 0.03 -8.96 34.90
C TRP A 535 -1.37 -9.45 34.57
N PHE A 536 -1.68 -10.68 34.97
CA PHE A 536 -3.04 -11.22 34.95
C PHE A 536 -3.59 -11.19 36.37
N ILE A 537 -4.47 -10.26 36.70
CA ILE A 537 -4.79 -9.96 38.10
C ILE A 537 -6.15 -10.51 38.47
N PRO A 538 -6.22 -11.51 39.39
CA PRO A 538 -7.48 -12.02 39.89
C PRO A 538 -8.15 -11.00 40.81
N THR A 539 -9.43 -10.77 40.57
CA THR A 539 -10.31 -10.05 41.51
C THR A 539 -10.58 -10.88 42.77
N ASN A 540 -11.13 -10.27 43.81
CA ASN A 540 -11.58 -10.96 45.01
C ASN A 540 -12.60 -12.08 44.71
N ASP A 541 -13.38 -11.97 43.64
CA ASP A 541 -14.31 -13.00 43.21
C ASP A 541 -13.62 -14.31 42.79
N ALA A 542 -12.36 -14.24 42.33
CA ALA A 542 -11.56 -15.42 42.02
C ALA A 542 -11.25 -16.29 43.24
N PHE A 543 -11.33 -15.71 44.45
CA PHE A 543 -11.09 -16.38 45.72
C PHE A 543 -12.40 -16.70 46.46
N LYS A 544 -13.55 -16.42 45.83
CA LYS A 544 -14.86 -16.68 46.40
C LYS A 544 -15.06 -18.18 46.62
N GLY A 545 -15.46 -18.55 47.83
CA GLY A 545 -15.65 -19.94 48.24
C GLY A 545 -14.51 -20.51 49.10
N LEU A 546 -13.45 -19.73 49.34
CA LEU A 546 -12.47 -20.02 50.37
C LEU A 546 -12.87 -19.38 51.71
N SER A 547 -12.70 -20.12 52.81
CA SER A 547 -12.78 -19.55 54.16
C SER A 547 -11.51 -18.76 54.51
N GLU A 548 -11.54 -17.98 55.60
CA GLU A 548 -10.34 -17.30 56.12
C GLU A 548 -9.24 -18.31 56.48
N GLU A 549 -9.60 -19.46 57.06
CA GLU A 549 -8.65 -20.54 57.37
C GLU A 549 -7.99 -21.10 56.10
N GLU A 550 -8.73 -21.24 55.01
CA GLU A 550 -8.20 -21.73 53.73
C GLU A 550 -7.28 -20.71 53.06
N LEU A 551 -7.58 -19.42 53.19
CA LEU A 551 -6.67 -18.34 52.78
C LEU A 551 -5.38 -18.35 53.61
N GLU A 552 -5.45 -18.64 54.90
CA GLU A 552 -4.25 -18.82 55.73
C GLU A 552 -3.46 -20.06 55.33
N ILE A 553 -4.10 -21.15 54.90
CA ILE A 553 -3.40 -22.33 54.37
C ILE A 553 -2.66 -22.00 53.06
N LEU A 554 -3.24 -21.18 52.18
CA LEU A 554 -2.54 -20.67 50.99
C LEU A 554 -1.28 -19.87 51.34
N LYS A 555 -1.31 -19.13 52.47
CA LYS A 555 -0.17 -18.35 52.95
C LYS A 555 0.92 -19.22 53.58
N ARG A 556 0.56 -20.32 54.26
CA ARG A 556 1.53 -21.19 54.96
C ARG A 556 2.68 -21.68 54.06
N ASP A 557 2.38 -22.07 52.83
CA ASP A 557 3.40 -22.47 51.85
C ASP A 557 3.82 -21.28 50.99
N LYS A 558 4.74 -20.47 51.53
CA LYS A 558 5.23 -19.26 50.85
C LYS A 558 5.84 -19.56 49.47
N VAL A 559 6.53 -20.68 49.30
CA VAL A 559 7.18 -21.03 48.03
C VAL A 559 6.13 -21.41 46.98
N ALA A 560 5.11 -22.18 47.37
CA ALA A 560 3.98 -22.46 46.49
C ALA A 560 3.21 -21.19 46.11
N LEU A 561 2.92 -20.33 47.09
CA LEU A 561 2.24 -19.06 46.86
C LEU A 561 3.03 -18.15 45.90
N GLN A 562 4.34 -18.03 46.10
CA GLN A 562 5.21 -17.30 45.18
C GLN A 562 5.14 -17.85 43.75
N ASN A 563 5.21 -19.16 43.57
CA ASN A 563 5.11 -19.78 42.25
C ASN A 563 3.76 -19.51 41.59
N ILE A 564 2.66 -19.65 42.33
CA ILE A 564 1.31 -19.37 41.82
C ILE A 564 1.19 -17.90 41.39
N LEU A 565 1.65 -16.96 42.21
CA LEU A 565 1.57 -15.53 41.89
C LEU A 565 2.51 -15.13 40.73
N LEU A 566 3.72 -15.70 40.66
CA LEU A 566 4.65 -15.45 39.56
C LEU A 566 4.19 -16.07 38.22
N TYR A 567 3.26 -17.03 38.25
CA TYR A 567 2.61 -17.53 37.04
C TYR A 567 1.65 -16.50 36.42
N HIS A 568 1.19 -15.51 37.20
CA HIS A 568 0.33 -14.42 36.73
C HIS A 568 1.13 -13.25 36.11
N LEU A 569 2.46 -13.36 36.06
CA LEU A 569 3.35 -12.31 35.59
C LEU A 569 4.17 -12.81 34.39
N ALA A 570 4.12 -12.08 33.28
CA ALA A 570 5.00 -12.26 32.14
C ALA A 570 5.91 -11.04 31.95
N PRO A 571 7.17 -11.23 31.52
CA PRO A 571 8.03 -10.12 31.09
C PRO A 571 7.52 -9.56 29.77
N GLU A 572 7.77 -8.27 29.52
CA GLU A 572 7.25 -7.48 28.39
C GLU A 572 5.78 -7.07 28.55
N VAL A 573 5.32 -6.14 27.70
CA VAL A 573 3.95 -5.61 27.69
C VAL A 573 3.19 -6.24 26.53
N PHE A 574 2.14 -7.00 26.85
CA PHE A 574 1.26 -7.64 25.90
C PHE A 574 -0.15 -7.09 26.02
N ILE A 575 -0.55 -6.25 25.08
CA ILE A 575 -1.93 -5.74 25.01
C ILE A 575 -2.77 -6.58 24.04
N GLY A 576 -4.07 -6.66 24.28
CA GLY A 576 -5.01 -7.43 23.47
C GLY A 576 -5.02 -7.01 22.00
N GLY A 577 -4.95 -5.70 21.74
CA GLY A 577 -4.83 -5.14 20.38
C GLY A 577 -3.56 -5.54 19.62
N GLY A 578 -2.50 -5.96 20.34
CA GLY A 578 -1.24 -6.40 19.74
C GLY A 578 -1.28 -7.81 19.17
N PHE A 579 -2.30 -8.60 19.53
CA PHE A 579 -2.44 -9.98 19.09
C PHE A 579 -3.26 -10.10 17.81
N GLU A 580 -2.84 -11.02 16.93
CA GLU A 580 -3.65 -11.44 15.80
C GLU A 580 -4.94 -12.12 16.29
N GLN A 581 -6.08 -11.69 15.75
CA GLN A 581 -7.39 -12.17 16.17
C GLN A 581 -7.51 -13.68 15.94
N GLY A 582 -7.91 -14.41 16.98
CA GLY A 582 -8.11 -15.85 16.92
C GLY A 582 -6.83 -16.69 17.03
N VAL A 583 -5.65 -16.08 17.20
CA VAL A 583 -4.38 -16.80 17.35
C VAL A 583 -4.00 -16.97 18.82
N THR A 584 -3.62 -18.18 19.21
CA THR A 584 -3.11 -18.47 20.56
C THR A 584 -1.62 -18.13 20.64
N ASN A 585 -1.29 -17.12 21.43
CA ASN A 585 0.06 -16.68 21.75
C ASN A 585 0.55 -17.39 23.01
N ILE A 586 1.81 -17.80 23.01
CA ILE A 586 2.42 -18.53 24.13
C ILE A 586 3.42 -17.60 24.81
N LEU A 587 3.06 -17.10 25.99
CA LEU A 587 3.91 -16.25 26.82
C LEU A 587 4.66 -17.11 27.83
N LYS A 588 5.87 -16.70 28.21
CA LYS A 588 6.62 -17.33 29.30
C LYS A 588 6.40 -16.54 30.58
N SER A 589 5.79 -17.16 31.60
CA SER A 589 5.65 -16.53 32.91
C SER A 589 7.00 -16.39 33.62
N LEU A 590 7.08 -15.56 34.67
CA LEU A 590 8.24 -15.52 35.57
C LEU A 590 8.39 -16.79 36.39
N GLN A 591 7.29 -17.52 36.64
CA GLN A 591 7.34 -18.86 37.23
C GLN A 591 8.05 -19.87 36.31
N GLY A 592 7.95 -19.68 34.99
CA GLY A 592 8.65 -20.45 33.97
C GLY A 592 7.72 -21.22 33.03
N SER A 593 6.55 -21.64 33.51
CA SER A 593 5.53 -22.29 32.70
C SER A 593 4.88 -21.32 31.71
N LYS A 594 4.28 -21.89 30.67
CA LYS A 594 3.68 -21.16 29.54
C LYS A 594 2.28 -20.66 29.90
N ILE A 595 1.96 -19.44 29.50
CA ILE A 595 0.61 -18.86 29.55
C ILE A 595 0.10 -18.77 28.10
N MET A 596 -1.08 -19.32 27.85
CA MET A 596 -1.72 -19.27 26.53
C MET A 596 -2.68 -18.07 26.48
N VAL A 597 -2.41 -17.10 25.62
CA VAL A 597 -3.21 -15.88 25.50
C VAL A 597 -3.81 -15.80 24.11
N LYS A 598 -5.10 -15.51 24.02
CA LYS A 598 -5.83 -15.42 22.74
C LYS A 598 -6.81 -14.26 22.76
N ALA A 599 -6.67 -13.34 21.80
CA ALA A 599 -7.60 -12.23 21.61
C ALA A 599 -8.67 -12.59 20.57
N ILE A 600 -9.94 -12.33 20.89
CA ILE A 600 -11.10 -12.53 19.99
C ILE A 600 -12.11 -11.41 20.25
N ASN A 601 -12.50 -10.65 19.22
CA ASN A 601 -13.58 -9.65 19.30
C ASN A 601 -13.39 -8.67 20.48
N ASN A 602 -12.20 -8.11 20.64
CA ASN A 602 -11.81 -7.22 21.76
C ASN A 602 -11.89 -7.86 23.17
N THR A 603 -12.02 -9.18 23.26
CA THR A 603 -11.88 -9.92 24.52
C THR A 603 -10.54 -10.65 24.55
N LEU A 604 -9.88 -10.62 25.70
CA LEU A 604 -8.64 -11.36 25.92
C LEU A 604 -8.94 -12.60 26.74
N SER A 605 -8.52 -13.77 26.27
CA SER A 605 -8.60 -15.02 27.01
C SER A 605 -7.21 -15.52 27.39
N VAL A 606 -7.06 -16.03 28.61
CA VAL A 606 -5.80 -16.44 29.23
C VAL A 606 -6.01 -17.83 29.81
N ASN A 607 -5.37 -18.85 29.23
CA ASN A 607 -5.62 -20.27 29.52
C ASN A 607 -7.11 -20.65 29.45
N GLY A 608 -7.88 -20.00 28.56
CA GLY A 608 -9.33 -20.18 28.45
C GLY A 608 -10.17 -19.36 29.45
N VAL A 609 -9.55 -18.63 30.36
CA VAL A 609 -10.23 -17.67 31.25
C VAL A 609 -10.37 -16.34 30.53
N VAL A 610 -11.60 -15.86 30.35
CA VAL A 610 -11.86 -14.57 29.70
C VAL A 610 -11.61 -13.43 30.69
N SER A 611 -10.78 -12.47 30.29
CA SER A 611 -10.53 -11.24 31.02
C SER A 611 -11.79 -10.37 31.06
N LYS A 612 -12.08 -9.78 32.22
CA LYS A 612 -13.19 -8.83 32.40
C LYS A 612 -12.83 -7.44 31.88
N GLU A 613 -11.59 -7.06 32.08
CA GLU A 613 -11.06 -5.74 31.76
C GLU A 613 -9.63 -5.91 31.27
N PRO A 614 -9.41 -6.05 29.95
CA PRO A 614 -8.07 -6.14 29.38
C PRO A 614 -7.44 -4.75 29.25
N ASP A 615 -6.11 -4.72 29.07
CA ASP A 615 -5.35 -3.57 28.58
C ASP A 615 -5.35 -2.36 29.52
N VAL A 616 -5.38 -2.61 30.83
CA VAL A 616 -5.25 -1.55 31.82
C VAL A 616 -3.79 -1.12 31.91
N MET A 617 -3.48 0.00 31.25
CA MET A 617 -2.13 0.54 31.13
C MET A 617 -1.64 1.19 32.42
N THR A 618 -0.38 0.92 32.77
CA THR A 618 0.31 1.45 33.96
C THR A 618 1.70 1.95 33.58
N THR A 619 2.33 2.80 34.39
CA THR A 619 3.65 3.38 34.08
C THR A 619 4.75 2.33 33.95
N ASN A 620 4.58 1.17 34.61
CA ASN A 620 5.54 0.07 34.61
C ASN A 620 5.00 -1.24 34.00
N GLY A 621 3.92 -1.20 33.22
CA GLY A 621 3.42 -2.37 32.51
C GLY A 621 1.96 -2.26 32.10
N VAL A 622 1.34 -3.40 31.85
CA VAL A 622 -0.10 -3.56 31.62
C VAL A 622 -0.62 -4.64 32.57
N PHE A 623 -1.88 -4.53 32.96
CA PHE A 623 -2.57 -5.65 33.57
C PHE A 623 -3.93 -5.93 32.94
N HIS A 624 -4.33 -7.19 33.03
CA HIS A 624 -5.61 -7.70 32.58
C HIS A 624 -6.34 -8.29 33.77
N VAL A 625 -7.55 -7.81 34.02
CA VAL A 625 -8.38 -8.26 35.14
C VAL A 625 -9.02 -9.60 34.79
N ILE A 626 -8.89 -10.58 35.68
CA ILE A 626 -9.50 -11.91 35.54
C ILE A 626 -10.35 -12.25 36.77
N ASP A 627 -11.31 -13.14 36.58
CA ASP A 627 -12.24 -13.60 37.63
C ASP A 627 -11.88 -14.97 38.21
N LYS A 628 -10.71 -15.52 37.84
CA LYS A 628 -10.22 -16.83 38.30
C LYS A 628 -8.72 -16.75 38.59
N LEU A 629 -8.27 -17.57 39.53
CA LEU A 629 -6.84 -17.77 39.80
C LEU A 629 -6.25 -18.66 38.70
N LEU A 630 -5.15 -18.24 38.08
CA LEU A 630 -4.41 -19.04 37.11
C LEU A 630 -3.47 -20.03 37.80
N PHE A 631 -3.37 -21.23 37.25
CA PHE A 631 -2.43 -22.24 37.69
C PHE A 631 -1.77 -22.95 36.48
N PRO A 632 -0.46 -23.24 36.54
CA PRO A 632 0.26 -23.91 35.47
C PRO A 632 -0.15 -25.39 35.34
N ALA A 633 -0.70 -25.79 34.20
CA ALA A 633 -1.23 -27.15 33.98
C ALA A 633 -0.14 -28.25 33.91
N ASP A 634 1.11 -27.85 33.70
CA ASP A 634 2.30 -28.70 33.62
C ASP A 634 2.96 -28.95 34.99
N VAL A 635 2.52 -28.26 36.04
CA VAL A 635 3.06 -28.43 37.40
C VAL A 635 2.14 -29.32 38.23
N SER A 636 2.72 -30.28 38.96
CA SER A 636 2.01 -31.15 39.89
C SER A 636 2.13 -30.64 41.33
N LEU A 637 1.03 -30.68 42.08
CA LEU A 637 1.01 -30.38 43.51
C LEU A 637 1.40 -31.60 44.34
N GLY A 638 2.24 -31.41 45.36
CA GLY A 638 2.56 -32.46 46.33
C GLY A 638 1.85 -32.34 47.68
N ASN A 639 1.08 -31.27 47.89
CA ASN A 639 0.34 -30.99 49.13
C ASN A 639 -1.17 -31.19 48.90
N GLU A 640 -1.77 -32.19 49.56
CA GLU A 640 -3.19 -32.56 49.42
C GLU A 640 -4.15 -31.48 49.95
N GLN A 641 -3.79 -30.80 51.04
CA GLN A 641 -4.60 -29.71 51.60
C GLN A 641 -4.64 -28.53 50.63
N LEU A 642 -3.47 -28.15 50.08
CA LEU A 642 -3.37 -27.09 49.09
C LEU A 642 -4.12 -27.44 47.80
N MET A 643 -4.04 -28.69 47.35
CA MET A 643 -4.78 -29.17 46.18
C MET A 643 -6.30 -29.07 46.38
N THR A 644 -6.78 -29.47 47.56
CA THR A 644 -8.22 -29.41 47.89
C THR A 644 -8.73 -27.98 47.82
N ILE A 645 -7.97 -27.03 48.37
CA ILE A 645 -8.29 -25.60 48.35
C ILE A 645 -8.28 -25.07 46.93
N LEU A 646 -7.22 -25.35 46.15
CA LEU A 646 -7.09 -24.86 44.78
C LEU A 646 -8.19 -25.41 43.87
N ASN A 647 -8.60 -26.68 44.04
CA ASN A 647 -9.72 -27.26 43.28
C ASN A 647 -11.08 -26.61 43.60
N LYS A 648 -11.25 -25.92 44.74
CA LYS A 648 -12.48 -25.17 45.02
C LYS A 648 -12.64 -23.96 44.09
N ILE A 649 -11.53 -23.30 43.77
CA ILE A 649 -11.51 -22.03 43.02
C ILE A 649 -11.07 -22.18 41.55
N ILE A 650 -10.27 -23.20 41.23
CA ILE A 650 -9.81 -23.51 39.87
C ILE A 650 -10.68 -24.62 39.29
N LYS A 651 -11.71 -24.23 38.55
CA LYS A 651 -12.68 -25.16 37.94
C LYS A 651 -12.51 -25.36 36.44
N TYR A 652 -11.60 -24.62 35.80
CA TYR A 652 -11.45 -24.62 34.35
C TYR A 652 -10.49 -25.71 33.84
N PHE A 653 -9.77 -26.42 34.73
CA PHE A 653 -9.01 -27.63 34.43
C PHE A 653 -8.75 -28.43 35.72
N THR A 654 -8.28 -29.67 35.58
CA THR A 654 -7.94 -30.55 36.71
C THR A 654 -6.47 -30.41 37.08
N ILE A 655 -6.18 -30.04 38.33
CA ILE A 655 -4.81 -29.94 38.84
C ILE A 655 -4.22 -31.35 39.03
N LYS A 656 -2.97 -31.56 38.58
CA LYS A 656 -2.27 -32.84 38.76
C LYS A 656 -1.71 -32.94 40.17
N PHE A 657 -1.85 -34.12 40.78
CA PHE A 657 -1.23 -34.43 42.07
C PHE A 657 -0.08 -35.40 41.88
N SER A 658 1.05 -35.13 42.53
CA SER A 658 2.19 -36.05 42.60
C SER A 658 2.83 -35.95 43.98
N ARG A 659 2.73 -37.03 44.75
CA ARG A 659 3.23 -37.10 46.12
C ARG A 659 4.74 -36.83 46.13
N GLY A 660 5.17 -35.83 46.92
CA GLY A 660 6.58 -35.43 47.01
C GLY A 660 7.01 -34.33 46.03
N SER A 661 6.14 -33.91 45.11
CA SER A 661 6.39 -32.73 44.26
C SER A 661 6.50 -31.48 45.12
N LYS A 662 7.56 -30.68 44.91
CA LYS A 662 7.77 -29.40 45.58
C LYS A 662 7.97 -28.31 44.54
N PHE A 663 7.42 -27.13 44.82
CA PHE A 663 7.74 -25.95 44.05
C PHE A 663 9.20 -25.56 44.25
N SER A 664 9.83 -25.08 43.18
CA SER A 664 11.20 -24.57 43.23
C SER A 664 11.19 -23.11 43.69
N GLU A 665 12.17 -22.72 44.49
CA GLU A 665 12.39 -21.30 44.79
C GLU A 665 12.82 -20.56 43.52
N ILE A 666 12.18 -19.41 43.28
CA ILE A 666 12.49 -18.57 42.12
C ILE A 666 13.37 -17.41 42.62
N PRO A 667 14.62 -17.27 42.12
CA PRO A 667 15.53 -16.24 42.60
C PRO A 667 15.07 -14.85 42.15
N LEU A 668 14.36 -14.15 43.03
CA LEU A 668 13.80 -12.82 42.78
C LEU A 668 14.88 -11.73 42.61
N THR A 669 16.10 -11.97 43.09
CA THR A 669 17.25 -11.06 42.94
C THR A 669 17.61 -10.75 41.49
N LYS A 670 17.22 -11.63 40.56
CA LYS A 670 17.39 -11.40 39.11
C LYS A 670 16.43 -10.33 38.56
N TYR A 671 15.27 -10.14 39.19
CA TYR A 671 14.17 -9.32 38.68
C TYR A 671 13.95 -8.05 39.52
N ILE A 672 14.27 -8.11 40.80
CA ILE A 672 14.19 -6.99 41.73
C ILE A 672 15.53 -6.26 41.73
N LYS A 673 15.58 -5.04 41.18
CA LYS A 673 16.71 -4.14 41.37
C LYS A 673 16.44 -3.25 42.57
N ARG A 674 17.19 -3.42 43.66
CA ARG A 674 17.17 -2.48 44.79
C ARG A 674 17.93 -1.22 44.39
N ILE A 675 17.22 -0.12 44.20
CA ILE A 675 17.83 1.21 44.11
C ILE A 675 18.07 1.67 45.55
N ILE A 676 19.30 1.52 46.05
CA ILE A 676 19.71 2.12 47.32
C ILE A 676 20.03 3.58 47.01
N ILE A 677 19.12 4.49 47.33
CA ILE A 677 19.45 5.93 47.39
C ILE A 677 20.22 6.11 48.70
N GLY A 678 21.55 6.07 48.63
CA GLY A 678 22.39 6.43 49.77
C GLY A 678 22.33 7.94 49.98
N GLU A 679 22.08 8.38 51.21
CA GLU A 679 22.40 9.75 51.62
C GLU A 679 23.89 10.04 51.32
N PRO A 680 24.24 11.24 50.82
CA PRO A 680 25.62 11.53 50.46
C PRO A 680 26.48 11.62 51.73
N ILE A 681 27.24 10.57 52.02
CA ILE A 681 28.31 10.62 53.00
C ILE A 681 29.51 11.28 52.31
N VAL A 682 29.81 12.51 52.69
CA VAL A 682 31.05 13.20 52.30
C VAL A 682 32.21 12.57 53.08
N THR A 683 32.98 11.71 52.43
CA THR A 683 34.29 11.28 52.93
C THR A 683 35.39 11.96 52.15
N THR A 684 36.00 12.96 52.77
CA THR A 684 37.26 13.56 52.30
C THR A 684 38.36 12.50 52.44
N VAL A 685 38.93 12.04 51.32
CA VAL A 685 40.11 11.16 51.34
C VAL A 685 41.29 11.92 50.73
N THR A 686 42.22 12.34 51.59
CA THR A 686 43.58 12.72 51.24
C THR A 686 44.32 11.51 50.67
N ARG A 687 44.81 11.67 49.44
CA ARG A 687 45.53 10.66 48.68
C ARG A 687 46.98 10.58 49.17
N ILE A 688 47.42 9.42 49.64
CA ILE A 688 48.85 9.06 49.71
C ILE A 688 49.04 7.80 48.85
N ILE A 689 50.02 7.88 47.95
CA ILE A 689 50.43 6.83 47.02
C ILE A 689 51.61 6.10 47.66
N GLU A 690 51.58 4.77 47.69
CA GLU A 690 52.79 3.95 47.55
C GLU A 690 52.46 2.50 47.15
N ILE A 691 53.45 1.81 46.59
CA ILE A 691 53.37 0.87 45.46
C ILE A 691 53.84 -0.55 45.87
N LYS A 692 53.09 -1.59 45.46
CA LYS A 692 53.43 -3.02 45.13
C LYS A 692 54.00 -3.96 46.24
N PRO A 693 54.11 -5.31 46.01
CA PRO A 693 53.32 -6.28 45.21
C PRO A 693 53.02 -7.64 45.97
N GLU A 694 52.54 -8.67 45.24
CA GLU A 694 52.43 -10.15 45.54
C GLU A 694 51.01 -10.69 45.88
N ILE A 695 50.28 -11.36 44.97
CA ILE A 695 50.28 -12.76 44.43
C ILE A 695 49.31 -13.73 45.16
N ARG A 696 48.23 -14.10 44.41
CA ARG A 696 47.37 -15.33 44.32
C ARG A 696 46.75 -15.92 45.62
N VAL A 697 45.47 -16.36 45.66
CA VAL A 697 44.83 -17.49 44.93
C VAL A 697 43.28 -17.45 45.06
N VAL A 698 42.60 -17.71 43.93
CA VAL A 698 41.31 -18.41 43.64
C VAL A 698 40.16 -18.46 44.67
N GLY A 699 38.98 -18.01 44.23
CA GLY A 699 37.68 -18.65 44.59
C GLY A 699 36.48 -17.71 44.77
N GLY A 700 35.48 -17.82 43.88
CA GLY A 700 34.07 -17.58 44.22
C GLY A 700 33.51 -16.15 44.06
N GLU A 701 32.42 -16.07 43.28
CA GLU A 701 31.36 -15.04 43.29
C GLU A 701 31.67 -13.62 42.76
N THR A 702 31.04 -13.30 41.62
CA THR A 702 31.03 -11.94 41.04
C THR A 702 29.79 -11.19 41.51
N ILE A 703 29.98 -10.27 42.46
CA ILE A 703 29.07 -9.16 42.74
C ILE A 703 29.38 -8.06 41.71
N THR A 704 28.46 -7.76 40.80
CA THR A 704 28.59 -6.60 39.90
C THR A 704 27.94 -5.36 40.53
N LYS A 705 28.78 -4.56 41.18
CA LYS A 705 28.49 -3.18 41.59
C LYS A 705 28.62 -2.28 40.35
N VAL A 706 27.51 -1.77 39.82
CA VAL A 706 27.53 -0.73 38.77
C VAL A 706 27.38 0.62 39.46
N ILE A 707 28.46 1.42 39.47
CA ILE A 707 28.41 2.84 39.80
C ILE A 707 28.16 3.56 38.48
N ARG A 708 26.96 4.12 38.32
CA ARG A 708 26.67 5.11 37.28
C ARG A 708 26.75 6.48 37.95
N GLY A 709 27.75 7.27 37.57
CA GLY A 709 27.76 8.70 37.84
C GLY A 709 26.77 9.38 36.92
N ASP A 710 25.87 10.18 37.48
CA ASP A 710 24.94 11.03 36.74
C ASP A 710 25.50 12.47 36.61
N PRO A 711 25.04 13.22 35.60
CA PRO A 711 25.77 14.33 34.99
C PRO A 711 25.72 15.63 35.79
N SER A 712 26.77 16.44 35.64
CA SER A 712 26.85 17.81 36.13
C SER A 712 25.99 18.75 35.28
N ILE A 713 25.01 19.41 35.90
CA ILE A 713 24.31 20.56 35.32
C ILE A 713 25.28 21.74 35.34
N THR A 714 25.77 22.15 34.17
CA THR A 714 26.49 23.42 34.03
C THR A 714 25.45 24.52 33.80
N LYS A 715 25.34 25.43 34.78
CA LYS A 715 24.55 26.64 34.68
C LYS A 715 25.35 27.65 33.86
N ILE A 716 24.95 27.90 32.61
CA ILE A 716 25.55 28.94 31.76
C ILE A 716 24.92 30.28 32.13
N THR A 717 25.77 31.22 32.55
CA THR A 717 25.44 32.65 32.59
C THR A 717 26.47 33.40 31.76
N LYS A 718 25.95 34.08 30.72
CA LYS A 718 26.46 35.27 30.04
C LYS A 718 27.37 35.09 28.81
N VAL A 719 26.94 35.84 27.79
CA VAL A 719 27.43 36.04 26.41
C VAL A 719 28.69 36.91 26.40
N ILE A 720 29.61 36.69 25.43
CA ILE A 720 30.30 37.69 24.58
C ILE A 720 30.87 36.96 23.33
N GLU A 721 30.86 37.70 22.23
CA GLU A 721 31.07 37.39 20.80
C GLU A 721 32.43 36.78 20.40
N GLY A 722 32.45 36.18 19.20
CA GLY A 722 33.66 35.99 18.40
C GLY A 722 33.57 34.78 17.45
N GLU A 723 33.28 35.04 16.17
CA GLU A 723 33.38 34.07 15.07
C GLU A 723 34.80 33.53 14.90
N PRO A 724 34.96 32.33 14.30
CA PRO A 724 36.09 32.10 13.43
C PRO A 724 35.69 31.72 12.01
N GLU A 725 36.35 32.42 11.10
CA GLU A 725 36.35 32.30 9.65
C GLU A 725 36.71 30.90 9.13
N PHE A 726 36.13 30.57 7.98
CA PHE A 726 36.52 29.44 7.14
C PHE A 726 37.86 29.70 6.43
N LYS A 727 38.69 28.65 6.27
CA LYS A 727 39.60 28.53 5.12
C LYS A 727 39.76 27.08 4.64
N LEU A 728 39.29 26.85 3.42
CA LEU A 728 39.58 25.71 2.55
C LEU A 728 41.07 25.57 2.27
N ILE A 729 41.59 24.34 2.18
CA ILE A 729 42.71 23.98 1.29
C ILE A 729 42.38 22.67 0.56
N LYS A 730 42.59 22.70 -0.76
CA LYS A 730 42.24 21.72 -1.79
C LYS A 730 43.17 20.50 -1.88
N GLU A 731 42.62 19.49 -2.55
CA GLU A 731 43.18 18.24 -3.09
C GLU A 731 44.55 18.29 -3.78
N GLY A 732 45.29 17.17 -3.63
CA GLY A 732 46.03 16.53 -4.71
C GLY A 732 47.54 16.72 -4.76
N GLU A 733 48.32 15.78 -4.22
CA GLU A 733 49.34 15.02 -4.98
C GLU A 733 50.00 13.91 -4.16
N THR A 734 50.15 12.77 -4.83
CA THR A 734 50.58 11.44 -4.38
C THR A 734 52.06 11.32 -3.99
N ARG A 735 52.36 10.48 -2.99
CA ARG A 735 53.51 9.54 -3.05
C ARG A 735 53.34 8.35 -2.11
N VAL A 736 53.43 7.17 -2.70
CA VAL A 736 53.36 5.84 -2.07
C VAL A 736 54.62 5.56 -1.26
N THR A 737 54.47 5.04 -0.03
CA THR A 737 55.07 3.77 0.41
C THR A 737 54.49 3.34 1.77
N LYS A 738 54.05 2.08 1.84
CA LYS A 738 53.74 1.28 3.04
C LYS A 738 52.50 1.67 3.87
N VAL A 739 51.42 0.93 3.61
CA VAL A 739 50.23 0.82 4.45
C VAL A 739 50.47 -0.27 5.50
N ILE A 740 50.42 0.08 6.78
CA ILE A 740 50.02 -0.82 7.86
C ILE A 740 48.89 -0.09 8.57
N GLN A 741 47.66 -0.35 8.14
CA GLN A 741 46.44 0.10 8.79
C GLN A 741 45.94 -1.10 9.60
N GLY A 742 46.21 -1.06 10.91
CA GLY A 742 45.47 -1.84 11.88
C GLY A 742 44.20 -1.07 12.22
N GLU A 743 43.07 -1.55 11.72
CA GLU A 743 41.75 -1.07 12.12
C GLU A 743 41.07 -2.03 13.10
N PRO A 744 40.18 -1.50 13.94
CA PRO A 744 39.67 -2.12 15.16
C PRO A 744 38.52 -3.07 14.87
N THR A 745 38.29 -4.05 15.74
CA THR A 745 37.06 -4.83 15.74
C THR A 745 36.45 -4.95 17.14
N ILE A 746 35.30 -4.29 17.26
CA ILE A 746 34.03 -4.77 17.79
C ILE A 746 34.08 -6.21 18.35
N THR A 747 33.64 -6.39 19.60
CA THR A 747 33.29 -7.71 20.14
C THR A 747 31.81 -7.75 20.54
N LYS A 748 31.06 -8.64 19.87
CA LYS A 748 29.87 -9.25 20.44
C LYS A 748 29.82 -10.75 20.08
N ILE A 749 29.42 -11.50 21.10
CA ILE A 749 29.35 -12.95 21.32
C ILE A 749 28.18 -13.53 20.48
N THR A 750 28.15 -14.77 19.94
CA THR A 750 28.16 -16.09 20.61
C THR A 750 28.28 -17.27 19.61
N ARG A 751 28.99 -18.32 20.04
CA ARG A 751 28.93 -19.79 19.73
C ARG A 751 27.54 -20.29 19.22
N VAL A 752 27.35 -21.33 18.39
CA VAL A 752 27.80 -22.75 18.50
C VAL A 752 27.73 -23.49 17.14
N ILE A 753 28.88 -24.10 16.78
CA ILE A 753 29.17 -25.45 16.23
C ILE A 753 28.24 -26.07 15.15
N GLU A 754 28.80 -26.24 13.96
CA GLU A 754 28.71 -27.48 13.16
C GLU A 754 30.12 -27.82 12.64
N GLY A 755 30.53 -29.08 12.81
CA GLY A 755 31.87 -29.56 12.52
C GLY A 755 32.04 -30.07 11.09
N GLU A 756 33.26 -29.93 10.58
CA GLU A 756 33.70 -30.50 9.30
C GLU A 756 33.82 -32.04 9.35
N PRO A 757 33.61 -32.73 8.22
CA PRO A 757 33.97 -34.12 8.07
C PRO A 757 35.42 -34.30 7.60
N ASP A 758 36.11 -35.25 8.23
CA ASP A 758 37.39 -35.80 7.79
C ASP A 758 37.17 -36.82 6.66
N PHE A 759 37.93 -36.69 5.57
CA PHE A 759 37.99 -37.68 4.49
C PHE A 759 38.94 -38.84 4.86
N LYS A 760 38.42 -40.07 4.81
CA LYS A 760 39.24 -41.28 4.62
C LYS A 760 38.61 -42.19 3.57
N LEU A 761 39.46 -42.64 2.64
CA LEU A 761 39.19 -43.61 1.58
C LEU A 761 38.59 -44.92 2.12
N ILE A 762 37.75 -45.59 1.30
CA ILE A 762 38.01 -46.93 0.71
C ILE A 762 36.70 -47.57 0.15
N LYS A 763 36.81 -47.99 -1.13
CA LYS A 763 36.18 -49.11 -1.88
C LYS A 763 34.69 -49.13 -2.30
N GLU A 764 34.60 -49.37 -3.61
CA GLU A 764 33.56 -49.97 -4.46
C GLU A 764 33.09 -51.36 -3.96
N GLY A 765 31.79 -51.68 -4.15
CA GLY A 765 31.24 -53.03 -3.94
C GLY A 765 29.71 -53.15 -3.85
N GLU A 766 29.06 -53.29 -5.01
CA GLU A 766 27.90 -54.13 -5.36
C GLU A 766 26.65 -54.32 -4.45
N THR A 767 25.51 -53.84 -4.98
CA THR A 767 24.15 -54.46 -5.14
C THR A 767 23.37 -55.08 -3.95
N ARG A 768 22.16 -54.55 -3.65
CA ARG A 768 20.82 -55.05 -4.11
C ARG A 768 19.64 -54.41 -3.32
N VAL A 769 18.83 -53.64 -4.06
CA VAL A 769 17.35 -53.49 -4.11
C VAL A 769 16.48 -53.70 -2.85
N THR A 770 15.68 -52.67 -2.50
CA THR A 770 14.20 -52.74 -2.41
C THR A 770 13.52 -51.36 -2.62
N LYS A 771 12.80 -51.23 -3.75
CA LYS A 771 11.57 -50.45 -4.08
C LYS A 771 11.20 -49.16 -3.29
N VAL A 772 11.12 -47.97 -3.93
CA VAL A 772 9.96 -47.34 -4.69
C VAL A 772 8.94 -46.68 -3.74
N ILE A 773 8.35 -45.49 -3.92
CA ILE A 773 8.37 -44.35 -4.87
C ILE A 773 7.76 -43.13 -4.12
N GLN A 774 8.18 -41.93 -4.54
CA GLN A 774 7.65 -40.61 -4.20
C GLN A 774 6.39 -40.30 -5.04
N GLY A 775 5.31 -39.80 -4.43
CA GLY A 775 4.11 -39.35 -5.15
C GLY A 775 3.31 -38.34 -4.33
N GLY A 776 3.09 -37.14 -4.89
CA GLY A 776 2.27 -36.09 -4.30
C GLY A 776 0.77 -36.37 -4.40
N PRO A 777 -0.09 -35.54 -3.78
CA PRO A 777 -1.53 -35.67 -3.95
C PRO A 777 -2.05 -34.78 -5.10
N GLU A 778 -2.60 -35.45 -6.10
CA GLU A 778 -3.69 -34.95 -6.95
C GLU A 778 -4.94 -34.70 -6.10
N ILE A 779 -5.69 -33.64 -6.43
CA ILE A 779 -7.06 -33.45 -5.94
C ILE A 779 -7.99 -33.95 -7.04
N THR A 780 -8.59 -35.11 -6.81
CA THR A 780 -9.66 -35.69 -7.62
C THR A 780 -10.96 -35.60 -6.84
N TYR A 781 -12.00 -35.09 -7.50
CA TYR A 781 -13.37 -35.09 -7.00
C TYR A 781 -13.92 -36.52 -6.94
N THR A 782 -14.52 -36.90 -5.81
CA THR A 782 -15.30 -38.14 -5.72
C THR A 782 -16.72 -37.86 -5.28
N ARG A 783 -17.60 -38.22 -6.20
CA ARG A 783 -19.05 -38.44 -6.13
C ARG A 783 -19.38 -39.51 -5.08
N VAL A 784 -20.37 -39.27 -4.23
CA VAL A 784 -21.06 -40.33 -3.47
C VAL A 784 -22.48 -40.41 -4.01
N SER A 785 -22.88 -41.60 -4.41
CA SER A 785 -24.22 -41.96 -4.90
C SER A 785 -24.73 -43.20 -4.16
N GLY A 786 -26.01 -43.18 -3.83
CA GLY A 786 -26.84 -44.24 -3.22
C GLY A 786 -27.67 -43.59 -2.09
N GLY A 787 -28.95 -43.24 -2.25
CA GLY A 787 -30.10 -44.01 -2.77
C GLY A 787 -30.80 -44.62 -1.54
N SER A 788 -32.08 -44.36 -1.21
CA SER A 788 -33.28 -44.35 -2.05
C SER A 788 -34.49 -43.60 -1.42
N GLU A 789 -35.38 -43.11 -2.32
CA GLU A 789 -36.87 -43.05 -2.25
C GLU A 789 -37.55 -42.17 -1.17
N THR A 790 -38.55 -41.32 -1.42
CA THR A 790 -39.39 -40.80 -2.54
C THR A 790 -39.81 -39.36 -2.11
N ASP A 791 -40.31 -38.39 -2.88
CA ASP A 791 -41.32 -38.33 -3.92
C ASP A 791 -41.13 -37.06 -4.79
N GLU A 792 -41.28 -37.22 -6.10
CA GLU A 792 -41.48 -36.13 -7.07
C GLU A 792 -42.97 -35.79 -7.16
N GLU A 793 -43.41 -34.64 -6.63
CA GLU A 793 -44.54 -33.91 -7.23
C GLU A 793 -44.65 -32.46 -6.74
N MET A 794 -43.70 -31.58 -7.09
CA MET A 794 -43.97 -30.12 -7.09
C MET A 794 -42.92 -29.33 -7.87
N LEU A 795 -42.68 -29.72 -9.13
CA LEU A 795 -41.95 -28.92 -10.10
C LEU A 795 -42.85 -28.64 -11.31
N LYS A 796 -43.91 -27.88 -11.07
CA LYS A 796 -44.65 -27.13 -12.08
C LYS A 796 -45.45 -26.05 -11.36
N LYS A 797 -45.22 -24.79 -11.75
CA LYS A 797 -45.79 -23.53 -11.23
C LYS A 797 -44.99 -22.88 -10.10
N LEU A 798 -43.91 -22.16 -10.46
CA LEU A 798 -43.53 -20.92 -9.76
C LEU A 798 -42.45 -20.17 -10.57
N LEU A 799 -42.74 -19.92 -11.85
CA LEU A 799 -42.22 -18.76 -12.58
C LEU A 799 -43.38 -18.21 -13.43
N GLU A 800 -43.45 -16.88 -13.49
CA GLU A 800 -44.37 -16.01 -14.23
C GLU A 800 -45.62 -15.50 -13.48
N GLY A 801 -45.74 -14.15 -13.39
CA GLY A 801 -47.00 -13.47 -13.11
C GLY A 801 -46.91 -12.14 -12.32
N GLU A 802 -46.59 -11.06 -13.03
CA GLU A 802 -46.82 -9.61 -12.81
C GLU A 802 -47.67 -9.09 -11.60
N PRO A 803 -47.39 -7.87 -11.07
CA PRO A 803 -48.35 -7.12 -10.28
C PRO A 803 -49.08 -6.03 -11.10
N GLN A 804 -50.41 -6.13 -11.11
CA GLN A 804 -51.36 -5.17 -11.65
C GLN A 804 -51.67 -4.00 -10.69
N VAL A 805 -51.99 -2.89 -11.34
CA VAL A 805 -52.42 -1.57 -10.86
C VAL A 805 -53.69 -1.62 -10.01
N LYS A 806 -53.80 -0.74 -9.00
CA LYS A 806 -55.11 -0.34 -8.44
C LYS A 806 -55.28 1.18 -8.48
N LYS A 807 -56.33 1.62 -9.17
CA LYS A 807 -56.86 2.98 -9.16
C LYS A 807 -58.40 2.94 -8.97
N VAL A 808 -58.87 3.77 -8.01
CA VAL A 808 -60.11 4.59 -7.99
C VAL A 808 -61.43 3.81 -7.72
N GLN A 809 -62.28 4.19 -6.75
CA GLN A 809 -63.29 5.28 -6.80
C GLN A 809 -63.85 5.62 -5.40
N THR A 810 -63.75 6.87 -4.93
CA THR A 810 -64.77 7.95 -4.85
C THR A 810 -65.88 7.82 -3.79
N GLY A 811 -65.93 8.81 -2.89
CA GLY A 811 -67.07 9.17 -2.02
C GLY A 811 -67.11 10.70 -1.79
N ARG A 812 -68.32 11.28 -1.81
CA ARG A 812 -68.69 12.70 -2.04
C ARG A 812 -68.82 13.57 -0.77
N ARG A 813 -68.60 14.90 -0.96
CA ARG A 813 -69.27 16.13 -0.41
C ARG A 813 -69.36 16.30 1.14
N THR A 814 -69.11 17.48 1.73
CA THR A 814 -69.93 18.72 1.63
C THR A 814 -69.21 19.95 2.26
N GLN A 815 -69.62 21.15 1.81
CA GLN A 815 -69.19 22.53 2.15
C GLN A 815 -69.21 22.92 3.65
N VAL A 816 -68.43 23.96 4.05
CA VAL A 816 -68.91 25.23 4.67
C VAL A 816 -67.80 26.32 4.66
N ARG A 817 -68.23 27.57 4.39
CA ARG A 817 -67.53 28.87 4.35
C ARG A 817 -67.00 29.40 5.71
N ARG A 818 -65.89 30.18 5.70
CA ARG A 818 -65.73 31.61 6.12
C ARG A 818 -64.23 31.94 6.25
N LYS A 819 -63.61 32.88 5.51
CA LYS A 819 -63.64 34.37 5.47
C LYS A 819 -62.61 35.04 6.42
N MET A 820 -61.74 35.88 5.81
CA MET A 820 -60.87 36.95 6.37
C MET A 820 -59.61 36.49 7.15
N ARG A 821 -58.44 37.17 7.11
CA ARG A 821 -58.08 38.54 6.73
C ARG A 821 -56.58 38.66 6.41
N ARG A 822 -56.24 39.70 5.65
CA ARG A 822 -54.92 40.20 5.20
C ARG A 822 -54.00 40.67 6.34
N SER A 823 -52.68 40.59 6.14
CA SER A 823 -51.70 41.71 5.98
C SER A 823 -50.27 41.14 6.11
N HIS A 824 -49.34 41.32 5.14
CA HIS A 824 -48.47 42.51 4.95
C HIS A 824 -47.64 42.83 6.22
N GLN A 825 -46.33 43.12 6.20
CA GLN A 825 -45.33 43.35 5.16
C GLN A 825 -43.99 43.63 5.90
N GLN A 826 -42.85 43.27 5.27
CA GLN A 826 -41.55 43.98 5.24
C GLN A 826 -40.82 44.35 6.55
N SER A 827 -39.49 44.41 6.59
CA SER A 827 -38.51 44.74 5.54
C SER A 827 -37.21 43.97 5.70
#